data_AF-A0A5B9EN67-F1
#
_entry.id   AF-A0A5B9EN67-F1
#
_cell.length_a   1.000
_cell.length_b   1.000
_cell.length_c   1.000
_cell.angle_alpha   90.00
_cell.angle_beta   90.00
_cell.angle_gamma   90.00
#
_symmetry.space_group_name_H-M   'P 1'
#
loop_
_entity.id
_entity.type
_entity.pdbx_description
1 polymer ?
#
loop_
_entity_poly.entity_id
_entity_poly.type
_entity_poly.pdbx_seq_one_letter_code
_entity_poly.pdbx_strand_id
1 'polypeptide(L)'
;MAMAENELYIHGYDLSDQWHDQDEDADEGIVDWDAEFQAKKTELETFLACRDIDIALGKTAHQCLTETLVFKNRYPTIELAALEAFQALFLTMPIHSSSVPTSPENFSKHWKALARLFQAFTKKQSNQLDQKDPIKVLTWRTKLQTIYYRFPFDQDICAEITADILGRIDSKGNVATDFASQFKMLIGISQLVAKRLHDFMSHIGQMMRAVSQDEAISHIEYFCSLSPTTNRMWERCKLKQRPLDDMKNLGYQLSELSTPWLFILEKDELIREFGSECVPLIKSLSLCPGELAGKNFEHFVMDNPVWDKPFIARPDGHFFLAIQYFPFSYPFRIIERLIDGKTDLLGAYSDARSEFLEDAIATTLKQTMPSAEIYRSVLWDDPDTGIRYENDVVAVVGNFIFAFEAKSGKISPAARRGAEMSLLKNIKSLFVEPWQQSQRLQRYLNEHGMTAKLWEKVGGRPVKIDLDKPKIAFSYSVCLEHLAALSSSKHFFLEAGLVSNNDIWAPVLSIGELFMLSKFLDSEVSFVHYLTRRFRIGEQFDFDGDEQDLLSMYLTNGFCLVGDAPPDKRIMFRDSDDAVRVDRTPNPERARAEIIGISLPQMWTKTVEEIYTSTVGTMRHRFDIICAILNQPPPSLLELQKRIRSWRRGGGGKEPRVSNYVVGSQQYVVATMFLNKPILSEDDLRNEARMHAMKISSNFEGMTDCAIFLYLKKSKQMTHDGVFFFRAGPQGHGKAALATPTRSFFS
;
A
#
# COMPACT_ATOMS: atom_id res chain seq x y z
N MET A 1 -1.12 1.75 36.29
CA MET A 1 0.27 1.61 36.79
C MET A 1 0.99 2.94 36.63
N ALA A 2 2.13 3.13 37.31
CA ALA A 2 3.14 4.06 36.82
C ALA A 2 3.96 3.31 35.77
N MET A 3 4.03 3.82 34.54
CA MET A 3 5.01 3.36 33.55
C MET A 3 6.40 3.84 34.00
N ALA A 4 7.44 3.06 33.71
CA ALA A 4 8.80 3.57 33.84
C ALA A 4 9.02 4.68 32.80
N GLU A 5 9.69 5.78 33.15
CA GLU A 5 9.68 7.03 32.36
C GLU A 5 10.34 6.93 30.97
N ASN A 6 10.91 5.77 30.61
CA ASN A 6 11.64 5.52 29.36
C ASN A 6 11.05 4.41 28.46
N GLU A 7 10.02 3.67 28.90
CA GLU A 7 9.45 2.59 28.06
C GLU A 7 8.67 3.15 26.86
N LEU A 8 8.89 2.57 25.66
CA LEU A 8 8.16 2.97 24.46
C LEU A 8 6.66 2.69 24.62
N TYR A 9 5.85 3.72 24.41
CA TYR A 9 4.40 3.68 24.34
C TYR A 9 3.91 4.24 23.00
N ILE A 10 3.14 3.43 22.27
CA ILE A 10 2.46 3.83 21.03
C ILE A 10 0.97 3.96 21.34
N HIS A 11 0.42 5.17 21.15
CA HIS A 11 -0.97 5.40 21.56
C HIS A 11 -1.96 4.62 20.68
N GLY A 12 -2.82 3.82 21.32
CA GLY A 12 -3.81 2.97 20.65
C GLY A 12 -3.33 1.57 20.29
N TYR A 13 -2.09 1.19 20.67
CA TYR A 13 -1.53 -0.14 20.45
C TYR A 13 -1.10 -0.78 21.78
N ASP A 14 -1.37 -2.08 21.92
CA ASP A 14 -0.83 -2.91 23.00
C ASP A 14 0.46 -3.59 22.52
N LEU A 15 1.56 -3.43 23.26
CA LEU A 15 2.86 -4.03 22.94
C LEU A 15 3.05 -5.34 23.73
N SER A 16 3.52 -6.40 23.05
CA SER A 16 3.80 -7.70 23.64
C SER A 16 5.19 -8.20 23.23
N ASP A 17 5.99 -8.61 24.23
CA ASP A 17 7.23 -9.38 24.01
C ASP A 17 6.95 -10.89 23.77
N GLN A 18 5.70 -11.35 23.96
CA GLN A 18 5.31 -12.74 23.69
C GLN A 18 4.79 -12.87 22.26
N TRP A 19 5.51 -13.66 21.46
CA TRP A 19 5.05 -14.11 20.15
C TRP A 19 4.12 -15.31 20.33
N HIS A 20 2.84 -15.14 20.03
CA HIS A 20 1.86 -16.23 19.97
C HIS A 20 1.58 -16.55 18.50
N ASP A 21 2.22 -17.59 17.97
CA ASP A 21 1.80 -18.18 16.71
C ASP A 21 0.48 -18.93 16.96
N GLN A 22 -0.54 -18.69 16.13
CA GLN A 22 -1.79 -19.47 16.24
C GLN A 22 -1.67 -20.83 15.50
N ASP A 23 -0.58 -21.02 14.74
CA ASP A 23 -0.23 -22.29 14.09
C ASP A 23 0.57 -23.25 15.01
N GLU A 24 1.03 -22.82 16.20
CA GLU A 24 1.83 -23.69 17.10
C GLU A 24 1.06 -24.94 17.56
N ASP A 25 -0.27 -24.85 17.70
CA ASP A 25 -1.16 -25.98 18.02
C ASP A 25 -1.24 -27.06 16.91
N ALA A 26 -0.57 -26.87 15.76
CA ALA A 26 -0.59 -27.79 14.61
C ALA A 26 0.76 -28.47 14.30
N ASP A 27 1.86 -28.12 14.99
CA ASP A 27 3.20 -28.63 14.68
C ASP A 27 3.57 -29.89 15.49
N GLU A 28 2.67 -30.88 15.54
CA GLU A 28 2.85 -32.20 16.17
C GLU A 28 4.03 -33.00 15.56
N GLY A 29 5.25 -32.73 16.02
CA GLY A 29 6.42 -33.60 15.83
C GLY A 29 6.98 -33.68 14.40
N ILE A 30 6.61 -32.79 13.48
CA ILE A 30 7.17 -32.78 12.11
C ILE A 30 8.62 -32.27 12.13
N VAL A 31 9.56 -33.17 11.87
CA VAL A 31 11.00 -32.87 11.76
C VAL A 31 11.43 -32.61 10.31
N ASP A 32 10.71 -33.16 9.32
CA ASP A 32 11.03 -33.05 7.89
C ASP A 32 9.85 -32.45 7.09
N TRP A 33 9.99 -31.18 6.74
CA TRP A 33 9.02 -30.41 5.95
C TRP A 33 9.11 -30.69 4.43
N ASP A 34 10.21 -31.28 3.93
CA ASP A 34 10.27 -31.71 2.54
C ASP A 34 9.46 -32.99 2.33
N ALA A 35 9.63 -33.96 3.25
CA ALA A 35 8.82 -35.17 3.27
C ALA A 35 7.31 -34.87 3.38
N GLU A 36 6.92 -33.95 4.28
CA GLU A 36 5.50 -33.53 4.40
C GLU A 36 4.99 -32.84 3.13
N PHE A 37 5.79 -31.96 2.50
CA PHE A 37 5.41 -31.32 1.23
C PHE A 37 5.17 -32.36 0.12
N GLN A 38 6.08 -33.32 -0.08
CA GLN A 38 5.89 -34.37 -1.10
C GLN A 38 4.73 -35.32 -0.76
N ALA A 39 4.50 -35.60 0.53
CA ALA A 39 3.37 -36.41 0.98
C ALA A 39 2.02 -35.72 0.70
N LYS A 40 1.86 -34.44 1.10
CA LYS A 40 0.66 -33.66 0.79
C LYS A 40 0.46 -33.51 -0.71
N LYS A 41 1.52 -33.25 -1.49
CA LYS A 41 1.44 -33.19 -2.96
C LYS A 41 0.89 -34.50 -3.56
N THR A 42 1.40 -35.65 -3.11
CA THR A 42 0.97 -36.97 -3.59
C THR A 42 -0.48 -37.28 -3.22
N GLU A 43 -0.93 -36.85 -2.03
CA GLU A 43 -2.34 -36.94 -1.59
C GLU A 43 -3.27 -36.14 -2.51
N LEU A 44 -2.86 -34.92 -2.91
CA LEU A 44 -3.62 -34.04 -3.80
C LEU A 44 -3.66 -34.55 -5.25
N GLU A 45 -2.56 -35.09 -5.76
CA GLU A 45 -2.51 -35.76 -7.08
C GLU A 45 -3.41 -37.00 -7.12
N THR A 46 -3.40 -37.81 -6.04
CA THR A 46 -4.26 -39.00 -5.90
C THR A 46 -5.74 -38.60 -5.83
N PHE A 47 -6.06 -37.52 -5.11
CA PHE A 47 -7.41 -36.97 -5.05
C PHE A 47 -7.90 -36.52 -6.44
N LEU A 48 -7.10 -35.72 -7.16
CA LEU A 48 -7.43 -35.24 -8.50
C LEU A 48 -7.61 -36.37 -9.51
N ALA A 49 -6.81 -37.44 -9.44
CA ALA A 49 -6.89 -38.58 -10.37
C ALA A 49 -8.16 -39.43 -10.21
N CYS A 50 -8.86 -39.30 -9.08
CA CYS A 50 -10.02 -40.14 -8.74
C CYS A 50 -11.37 -39.43 -8.88
N ARG A 51 -11.41 -38.10 -9.06
CA ARG A 51 -12.62 -37.28 -8.86
C ARG A 51 -13.06 -36.55 -10.12
N ASP A 52 -14.33 -36.17 -10.13
CA ASP A 52 -14.88 -35.17 -11.04
C ASP A 52 -14.12 -33.85 -10.84
N ILE A 53 -13.24 -33.55 -11.79
CA ILE A 53 -12.30 -32.42 -11.76
C ILE A 53 -13.01 -31.07 -11.77
N ASP A 54 -14.17 -30.99 -12.43
CA ASP A 54 -14.93 -29.75 -12.57
C ASP A 54 -15.61 -29.42 -11.23
N ILE A 55 -16.16 -30.43 -10.55
CA ILE A 55 -16.70 -30.31 -9.19
C ILE A 55 -15.56 -30.08 -8.17
N ALA A 56 -14.42 -30.77 -8.30
CA ALA A 56 -13.29 -30.63 -7.39
C ALA A 56 -12.66 -29.23 -7.44
N LEU A 57 -12.41 -28.68 -8.63
CA LEU A 57 -11.88 -27.32 -8.80
C LEU A 57 -12.96 -26.27 -8.54
N GLY A 58 -14.18 -26.47 -9.02
CA GLY A 58 -15.29 -25.52 -8.88
C GLY A 58 -15.70 -25.29 -7.43
N LYS A 59 -15.94 -26.36 -6.64
CA LYS A 59 -16.31 -26.19 -5.22
C LYS A 59 -15.16 -25.63 -4.37
N THR A 60 -13.92 -25.93 -4.72
CA THR A 60 -12.71 -25.38 -4.06
C THR A 60 -12.54 -23.89 -4.37
N ALA A 61 -12.72 -23.48 -5.63
CA ALA A 61 -12.74 -22.07 -6.03
C ALA A 61 -13.91 -21.31 -5.37
N HIS A 62 -15.12 -21.89 -5.36
CA HIS A 62 -16.27 -21.32 -4.67
C HIS A 62 -16.00 -21.12 -3.17
N GLN A 63 -15.39 -22.10 -2.49
CA GLN A 63 -15.05 -21.97 -1.06
C GLN A 63 -14.07 -20.81 -0.82
N CYS A 64 -12.94 -20.81 -1.53
CA CYS A 64 -11.91 -19.76 -1.45
C CYS A 64 -12.49 -18.36 -1.72
N LEU A 65 -13.23 -18.19 -2.81
CA LEU A 65 -13.82 -16.90 -3.20
C LEU A 65 -14.94 -16.46 -2.24
N THR A 66 -15.73 -17.39 -1.69
CA THR A 66 -16.78 -17.04 -0.71
C THR A 66 -16.18 -16.57 0.60
N GLU A 67 -15.20 -17.29 1.14
CA GLU A 67 -14.53 -16.91 2.39
C GLU A 67 -13.75 -15.60 2.23
N THR A 68 -12.99 -15.45 1.15
CA THR A 68 -12.14 -14.27 0.91
C THR A 68 -12.94 -13.02 0.55
N LEU A 69 -13.93 -13.12 -0.34
CA LEU A 69 -14.61 -11.95 -0.94
C LEU A 69 -15.99 -11.67 -0.33
N VAL A 70 -16.77 -12.70 0.01
CA VAL A 70 -18.17 -12.55 0.47
C VAL A 70 -18.22 -12.44 2.00
N PHE A 71 -17.43 -13.25 2.71
CA PHE A 71 -17.36 -13.21 4.18
C PHE A 71 -16.21 -12.33 4.71
N LYS A 72 -15.23 -12.00 3.86
CA LYS A 72 -14.00 -11.27 4.23
C LYS A 72 -13.27 -11.92 5.42
N ASN A 73 -13.22 -13.25 5.44
CA ASN A 73 -12.54 -14.04 6.48
C ASN A 73 -11.04 -13.70 6.50
N ARG A 74 -10.53 -13.25 7.64
CA ARG A 74 -9.11 -12.91 7.85
C ARG A 74 -8.17 -14.10 7.63
N TYR A 75 -8.64 -15.29 7.98
CA TYR A 75 -7.96 -16.57 7.82
C TYR A 75 -8.93 -17.53 7.08
N PRO A 76 -8.94 -17.57 5.74
CA PRO A 76 -9.80 -18.47 4.97
C PRO A 76 -9.30 -19.93 5.07
N THR A 77 -10.20 -20.89 4.87
CA THR A 77 -9.87 -22.33 4.78
C THR A 77 -8.96 -22.61 3.57
N ILE A 78 -9.04 -21.76 2.53
CA ILE A 78 -8.26 -21.87 1.30
C ILE A 78 -7.82 -20.48 0.86
N GLU A 79 -6.52 -20.22 0.89
CA GLU A 79 -5.93 -18.99 0.37
C GLU A 79 -5.93 -18.96 -1.17
N LEU A 80 -5.93 -17.75 -1.77
CA LEU A 80 -5.84 -17.60 -3.23
C LEU A 80 -4.59 -18.27 -3.82
N ALA A 81 -3.44 -18.18 -3.14
CA ALA A 81 -2.20 -18.86 -3.53
C ALA A 81 -2.37 -20.38 -3.62
N ALA A 82 -3.13 -20.95 -2.67
CA ALA A 82 -3.41 -22.38 -2.61
C ALA A 82 -4.35 -22.83 -3.74
N LEU A 83 -5.38 -22.03 -4.06
CA LEU A 83 -6.24 -22.26 -5.23
C LEU A 83 -5.46 -22.19 -6.55
N GLU A 84 -4.60 -21.18 -6.71
CA GLU A 84 -3.75 -21.00 -7.90
C GLU A 84 -2.80 -22.20 -8.11
N ALA A 85 -2.17 -22.70 -7.04
CA ALA A 85 -1.29 -23.87 -7.12
C ALA A 85 -2.08 -25.17 -7.29
N PHE A 86 -3.30 -25.28 -6.75
CA PHE A 86 -4.17 -26.43 -7.00
C PHE A 86 -4.59 -26.53 -8.48
N GLN A 87 -4.93 -25.40 -9.11
CA GLN A 87 -5.15 -25.33 -10.56
C GLN A 87 -3.88 -25.72 -11.34
N ALA A 88 -2.71 -25.24 -10.92
CA ALA A 88 -1.43 -25.61 -11.54
C ALA A 88 -1.09 -27.11 -11.40
N LEU A 89 -1.41 -27.72 -10.26
CA LEU A 89 -1.23 -29.15 -10.02
C LEU A 89 -2.11 -29.97 -10.97
N PHE A 90 -3.40 -29.63 -11.05
CA PHE A 90 -4.32 -30.24 -12.01
C PHE A 90 -3.81 -30.14 -13.46
N LEU A 91 -3.24 -29.00 -13.85
CA LEU A 91 -2.69 -28.79 -15.20
C LEU A 91 -1.42 -29.59 -15.50
N THR A 92 -0.79 -30.23 -14.50
CA THR A 92 0.26 -31.25 -14.74
C THR A 92 -0.31 -32.61 -15.18
N MET A 93 -1.59 -32.87 -14.89
CA MET A 93 -2.20 -34.18 -15.02
C MET A 93 -2.84 -34.37 -16.40
N PRO A 94 -2.82 -35.59 -16.96
CA PRO A 94 -3.49 -35.87 -18.22
C PRO A 94 -5.01 -35.72 -18.10
N ILE A 95 -5.65 -35.37 -19.22
CA ILE A 95 -7.11 -35.39 -19.36
C ILE A 95 -7.62 -36.80 -19.01
N HIS A 96 -8.51 -36.89 -18.02
CA HIS A 96 -9.16 -38.12 -17.61
C HIS A 96 -10.64 -37.84 -17.30
N SER A 97 -11.49 -38.87 -17.37
CA SER A 97 -12.95 -38.73 -17.34
C SER A 97 -13.58 -39.39 -16.11
N SER A 98 -13.08 -39.07 -14.91
CA SER A 98 -13.79 -39.47 -13.69
C SER A 98 -15.04 -38.60 -13.54
N SER A 99 -16.20 -39.23 -13.42
CA SER A 99 -17.48 -38.57 -13.13
C SER A 99 -17.92 -38.86 -11.68
N VAL A 100 -16.96 -39.03 -10.77
CA VAL A 100 -17.19 -39.36 -9.36
C VAL A 100 -17.10 -38.10 -8.52
N PRO A 101 -18.22 -37.53 -8.03
CA PRO A 101 -18.17 -36.31 -7.23
C PRO A 101 -17.38 -36.50 -5.93
N THR A 102 -16.86 -35.38 -5.41
CA THR A 102 -16.25 -35.32 -4.08
C THR A 102 -17.33 -35.15 -3.02
N SER A 103 -17.28 -35.93 -1.93
CA SER A 103 -18.18 -35.73 -0.78
C SER A 103 -17.63 -34.66 0.18
N PRO A 104 -18.48 -34.00 1.00
CA PRO A 104 -18.04 -32.93 1.91
C PRO A 104 -16.89 -33.31 2.85
N GLU A 105 -16.85 -34.56 3.33
CA GLU A 105 -15.75 -35.07 4.15
C GLU A 105 -14.42 -35.14 3.37
N ASN A 106 -14.47 -35.52 2.09
CA ASN A 106 -13.30 -35.55 1.21
C ASN A 106 -12.86 -34.12 0.82
N PHE A 107 -13.79 -33.17 0.67
CA PHE A 107 -13.43 -31.75 0.53
C PHE A 107 -12.70 -31.23 1.77
N SER A 108 -13.21 -31.48 2.97
CA SER A 108 -12.57 -31.06 4.22
C SER A 108 -11.15 -31.63 4.39
N LYS A 109 -10.93 -32.91 4.04
CA LYS A 109 -9.60 -33.53 4.00
C LYS A 109 -8.69 -32.90 2.95
N HIS A 110 -9.19 -32.75 1.72
CA HIS A 110 -8.46 -32.17 0.60
C HIS A 110 -8.00 -30.73 0.87
N TRP A 111 -8.86 -29.88 1.42
CA TRP A 111 -8.52 -28.49 1.75
C TRP A 111 -7.47 -28.39 2.87
N LYS A 112 -7.54 -29.26 3.89
CA LYS A 112 -6.50 -29.38 4.91
C LYS A 112 -5.15 -29.83 4.34
N ALA A 113 -5.16 -30.81 3.44
CA ALA A 113 -3.94 -31.24 2.75
C ALA A 113 -3.34 -30.12 1.86
N LEU A 114 -4.19 -29.32 1.21
CA LEU A 114 -3.80 -28.18 0.39
C LEU A 114 -3.23 -27.02 1.23
N ALA A 115 -3.80 -26.72 2.40
CA ALA A 115 -3.24 -25.74 3.33
C ALA A 115 -1.89 -26.21 3.93
N ARG A 116 -1.81 -27.46 4.40
CA ARG A 116 -0.58 -28.02 4.98
C ARG A 116 0.56 -28.15 3.96
N LEU A 117 0.25 -28.35 2.66
CA LEU A 117 1.22 -28.26 1.56
C LEU A 117 1.91 -26.88 1.53
N PHE A 118 1.14 -25.80 1.64
CA PHE A 118 1.68 -24.42 1.64
C PHE A 118 2.46 -24.12 2.91
N GLN A 119 1.93 -24.51 4.06
CA GLN A 119 2.61 -24.37 5.35
C GLN A 119 3.95 -25.13 5.36
N ALA A 120 3.99 -26.37 4.83
CA ALA A 120 5.21 -27.15 4.68
C ALA A 120 6.22 -26.51 3.71
N PHE A 121 5.77 -25.95 2.60
CA PHE A 121 6.65 -25.20 1.67
C PHE A 121 7.29 -23.98 2.35
N THR A 122 6.51 -23.23 3.13
CA THR A 122 6.97 -22.07 3.91
C THR A 122 7.93 -22.47 5.03
N LYS A 123 7.59 -23.49 5.84
CA LYS A 123 8.44 -23.96 6.96
C LYS A 123 9.71 -24.65 6.44
N LYS A 124 9.67 -25.39 5.31
CA LYS A 124 10.86 -25.90 4.58
C LYS A 124 11.87 -24.79 4.26
N GLN A 125 11.39 -23.64 3.78
CA GLN A 125 12.27 -22.50 3.49
C GLN A 125 12.77 -21.80 4.77
N SER A 126 11.94 -21.69 5.80
CA SER A 126 12.34 -21.09 7.08
C SER A 126 13.41 -21.91 7.81
N ASN A 127 13.29 -23.24 7.83
CA ASN A 127 14.28 -24.13 8.46
C ASN A 127 15.63 -24.18 7.72
N GLN A 128 15.70 -23.65 6.49
CA GLN A 128 16.93 -23.51 5.70
C GLN A 128 17.53 -22.09 5.76
N LEU A 129 16.94 -21.18 6.55
CA LEU A 129 17.37 -19.80 6.69
C LEU A 129 18.47 -19.65 7.74
N ASP A 130 19.66 -19.20 7.33
CA ASP A 130 20.58 -18.58 8.28
C ASP A 130 20.05 -17.19 8.65
N GLN A 131 19.47 -17.08 9.85
CA GLN A 131 18.94 -15.83 10.40
C GLN A 131 20.02 -14.76 10.63
N LYS A 132 21.31 -15.12 10.56
CA LYS A 132 22.46 -14.20 10.72
C LYS A 132 22.99 -13.66 9.39
N ASP A 133 22.45 -14.11 8.25
CA ASP A 133 22.78 -13.58 6.93
C ASP A 133 21.60 -12.70 6.43
N PRO A 134 21.74 -11.37 6.46
CA PRO A 134 20.69 -10.44 6.00
C PRO A 134 20.26 -10.66 4.55
N ILE A 135 21.15 -11.16 3.68
CA ILE A 135 20.83 -11.43 2.28
C ILE A 135 19.94 -12.68 2.18
N LYS A 136 20.11 -13.68 3.04
CA LYS A 136 19.18 -14.82 3.15
C LYS A 136 17.84 -14.40 3.72
N VAL A 137 17.81 -13.57 4.76
CA VAL A 137 16.57 -13.04 5.35
C VAL A 137 15.77 -12.22 4.33
N LEU A 138 16.46 -11.30 3.62
CA LEU A 138 15.90 -10.50 2.52
C LEU A 138 15.37 -11.38 1.38
N THR A 139 16.08 -12.46 1.05
CA THR A 139 15.68 -13.44 0.03
C THR A 139 14.45 -14.23 0.46
N TRP A 140 14.39 -14.71 1.70
CA TRP A 140 13.24 -15.42 2.26
C TRP A 140 11.99 -14.53 2.32
N ARG A 141 12.10 -13.28 2.81
CA ARG A 141 11.01 -12.29 2.77
C ARG A 141 10.51 -12.02 1.35
N THR A 142 11.41 -11.88 0.38
CA THR A 142 11.06 -11.70 -1.04
C THR A 142 10.26 -12.89 -1.58
N LYS A 143 10.62 -14.12 -1.17
CA LYS A 143 9.89 -15.32 -1.56
C LYS A 143 8.51 -15.38 -0.92
N LEU A 144 8.39 -15.15 0.40
CA LEU A 144 7.08 -15.05 1.07
C LEU A 144 6.18 -14.02 0.38
N GLN A 145 6.68 -12.81 0.14
CA GLN A 145 5.90 -11.80 -0.55
C GLN A 145 5.53 -12.24 -1.98
N THR A 146 6.39 -12.97 -2.69
CA THR A 146 6.04 -13.52 -4.02
C THR A 146 4.89 -14.54 -3.97
N ILE A 147 4.79 -15.35 -2.91
CA ILE A 147 3.69 -16.33 -2.72
C ILE A 147 2.37 -15.61 -2.41
N TYR A 148 2.42 -14.54 -1.61
CA TYR A 148 1.24 -13.89 -1.02
C TYR A 148 0.76 -12.63 -1.75
N TYR A 149 1.62 -11.93 -2.49
CA TYR A 149 1.29 -10.70 -3.21
C TYR A 149 0.45 -10.94 -4.47
N ARG A 150 -0.82 -10.53 -4.38
CA ARG A 150 -1.61 -10.07 -5.54
C ARG A 150 -1.54 -8.55 -5.59
N PHE A 151 -1.70 -7.96 -6.77
CA PHE A 151 -1.56 -6.52 -6.98
C PHE A 151 -2.54 -5.71 -6.09
N PRO A 152 -2.07 -4.75 -5.26
CA PRO A 152 -2.77 -4.30 -4.04
C PRO A 152 -3.76 -3.14 -4.26
N PHE A 153 -4.43 -3.10 -5.41
CA PHE A 153 -5.27 -1.96 -5.82
C PHE A 153 -6.76 -2.31 -5.76
N ASP A 154 -7.61 -1.34 -5.40
CA ASP A 154 -9.05 -1.42 -5.63
C ASP A 154 -9.32 -1.77 -7.12
N GLN A 155 -10.32 -2.62 -7.40
CA GLN A 155 -10.56 -3.15 -8.76
C GLN A 155 -10.70 -2.04 -9.81
N ASP A 156 -11.44 -0.98 -9.49
CA ASP A 156 -11.68 0.15 -10.39
C ASP A 156 -10.38 0.92 -10.68
N ILE A 157 -9.57 1.16 -9.65
CA ILE A 157 -8.26 1.82 -9.78
C ILE A 157 -7.31 0.97 -10.64
N CYS A 158 -7.32 -0.36 -10.46
CA CYS A 158 -6.55 -1.27 -11.31
C CYS A 158 -7.03 -1.22 -12.78
N ALA A 159 -8.35 -1.09 -13.01
CA ALA A 159 -8.92 -0.92 -14.35
C ALA A 159 -8.52 0.43 -14.98
N GLU A 160 -8.49 1.52 -14.20
CA GLU A 160 -8.03 2.85 -14.66
C GLU A 160 -6.53 2.83 -15.04
N ILE A 161 -5.66 2.32 -14.17
CA ILE A 161 -4.21 2.18 -14.41
C ILE A 161 -3.95 1.39 -15.70
N THR A 162 -4.62 0.25 -15.86
CA THR A 162 -4.41 -0.63 -17.02
C THR A 162 -4.98 -0.03 -18.30
N ALA A 163 -6.13 0.64 -18.25
CA ALA A 163 -6.71 1.32 -19.40
C ALA A 163 -5.84 2.48 -19.91
N ASP A 164 -5.26 3.30 -19.03
CA ASP A 164 -4.37 4.39 -19.44
C ASP A 164 -3.06 3.85 -20.04
N ILE A 165 -2.38 2.94 -19.35
CA ILE A 165 -1.13 2.32 -19.86
C ILE A 165 -1.36 1.64 -21.21
N LEU A 166 -2.48 0.93 -21.40
CA LEU A 166 -2.79 0.29 -22.69
C LEU A 166 -3.17 1.32 -23.77
N GLY A 167 -3.98 2.33 -23.45
CA GLY A 167 -4.31 3.41 -24.39
C GLY A 167 -3.10 4.18 -24.92
N ARG A 168 -2.03 4.29 -24.12
CA ARG A 168 -0.72 4.84 -24.56
C ARG A 168 0.02 3.90 -25.54
N ILE A 169 -0.11 2.59 -25.39
CA ILE A 169 0.43 1.62 -26.36
C ILE A 169 -0.40 1.67 -27.65
N ASP A 170 -1.72 1.64 -27.53
CA ASP A 170 -2.67 1.63 -28.67
C ASP A 170 -2.57 2.90 -29.52
N SER A 171 -2.22 4.05 -28.92
CA SER A 171 -2.03 5.33 -29.63
C SER A 171 -0.62 5.55 -30.18
N LYS A 172 0.41 4.91 -29.61
CA LYS A 172 1.80 4.95 -30.12
C LYS A 172 2.09 3.85 -31.15
N GLY A 173 1.42 2.71 -31.02
CA GLY A 173 1.62 1.53 -31.85
C GLY A 173 0.90 1.63 -33.19
N ASN A 174 1.59 1.30 -34.27
CA ASN A 174 1.00 1.21 -35.62
C ASN A 174 0.25 -0.14 -35.81
N VAL A 175 -0.62 -0.50 -34.85
CA VAL A 175 -1.13 -1.87 -34.67
C VAL A 175 -2.62 -1.96 -34.98
N ALA A 176 -3.01 -2.96 -35.77
CA ALA A 176 -4.41 -3.34 -35.99
C ALA A 176 -4.98 -4.17 -34.80
N THR A 177 -4.69 -3.78 -33.56
CA THR A 177 -5.07 -4.52 -32.35
C THR A 177 -5.17 -3.54 -31.19
N ASP A 178 -6.38 -3.40 -30.66
CA ASP A 178 -6.74 -2.57 -29.50
C ASP A 178 -6.57 -3.40 -28.22
N PHE A 179 -5.48 -3.15 -27.49
CA PHE A 179 -5.17 -3.87 -26.25
C PHE A 179 -6.04 -3.42 -25.08
N ALA A 180 -6.39 -2.12 -24.99
CA ALA A 180 -7.29 -1.61 -23.96
C ALA A 180 -8.66 -2.30 -23.99
N SER A 181 -9.25 -2.47 -25.18
CA SER A 181 -10.50 -3.22 -25.37
C SER A 181 -10.33 -4.72 -25.09
N GLN A 182 -9.18 -5.33 -25.42
CA GLN A 182 -8.90 -6.72 -25.02
C GLN A 182 -8.88 -6.88 -23.50
N PHE A 183 -8.16 -6.02 -22.78
CA PHE A 183 -8.10 -6.09 -21.32
C PHE A 183 -9.46 -5.79 -20.67
N LYS A 184 -10.24 -4.86 -21.24
CA LYS A 184 -11.62 -4.60 -20.84
C LYS A 184 -12.55 -5.80 -21.03
N MET A 185 -12.37 -6.62 -22.07
CA MET A 185 -13.09 -7.89 -22.21
C MET A 185 -12.73 -8.88 -21.10
N LEU A 186 -11.45 -8.96 -20.69
CA LEU A 186 -11.03 -9.82 -19.57
C LEU A 186 -11.64 -9.39 -18.23
N ILE A 187 -11.77 -8.08 -18.00
CA ILE A 187 -12.52 -7.52 -16.87
C ILE A 187 -14.01 -7.91 -16.95
N GLY A 188 -14.64 -7.80 -18.13
CA GLY A 188 -16.03 -8.22 -18.32
C GLY A 188 -16.27 -9.70 -18.03
N ILE A 189 -15.34 -10.58 -18.44
CA ILE A 189 -15.39 -12.02 -18.17
C ILE A 189 -15.21 -12.32 -16.66
N SER A 190 -14.33 -11.59 -15.98
CA SER A 190 -14.20 -11.63 -14.51
C SER A 190 -15.51 -11.22 -13.82
N GLN A 191 -16.13 -10.13 -14.28
CA GLN A 191 -17.42 -9.64 -13.77
C GLN A 191 -18.59 -10.60 -14.03
N LEU A 192 -18.59 -11.36 -15.14
CA LEU A 192 -19.56 -12.42 -15.39
C LEU A 192 -19.49 -13.50 -14.30
N VAL A 193 -18.30 -13.99 -13.96
CA VAL A 193 -18.13 -14.99 -12.89
C VAL A 193 -18.49 -14.40 -11.51
N ALA A 194 -18.13 -13.15 -11.24
CA ALA A 194 -18.50 -12.46 -10.00
C ALA A 194 -20.03 -12.31 -9.85
N LYS A 195 -20.73 -11.97 -10.94
CA LYS A 195 -22.20 -11.94 -10.97
C LYS A 195 -22.80 -13.32 -10.74
N ARG A 196 -22.31 -14.36 -11.42
CA ARG A 196 -22.76 -15.75 -11.21
C ARG A 196 -22.62 -16.18 -9.74
N LEU A 197 -21.50 -15.83 -9.09
CA LEU A 197 -21.29 -16.10 -7.67
C LEU A 197 -22.31 -15.36 -6.78
N HIS A 198 -22.62 -14.10 -7.09
CA HIS A 198 -23.65 -13.33 -6.38
C HIS A 198 -25.04 -13.96 -6.53
N ASP A 199 -25.48 -14.26 -7.76
CA ASP A 199 -26.80 -14.83 -8.04
C ASP A 199 -26.95 -16.21 -7.37
N PHE A 200 -25.92 -17.05 -7.44
CA PHE A 200 -25.85 -18.37 -6.80
C PHE A 200 -25.92 -18.29 -5.27
N MET A 201 -25.13 -17.42 -4.65
CA MET A 201 -25.15 -17.21 -3.19
C MET A 201 -26.47 -16.57 -2.71
N SER A 202 -27.09 -15.72 -3.53
CA SER A 202 -28.43 -15.17 -3.28
C SER A 202 -29.47 -16.29 -3.23
N HIS A 203 -29.45 -17.22 -4.19
CA HIS A 203 -30.34 -18.39 -4.18
C HIS A 203 -30.10 -19.34 -2.99
N ILE A 204 -28.85 -19.59 -2.59
CA ILE A 204 -28.56 -20.33 -1.34
C ILE A 204 -29.17 -19.60 -0.14
N GLY A 205 -28.94 -18.29 -0.02
CA GLY A 205 -29.45 -17.48 1.09
C GLY A 205 -30.98 -17.44 1.17
N GLN A 206 -31.66 -17.36 0.02
CA GLN A 206 -33.13 -17.42 -0.06
C GLN A 206 -33.64 -18.81 0.35
N MET A 207 -33.09 -19.88 -0.23
CA MET A 207 -33.43 -21.28 0.09
C MET A 207 -33.29 -21.60 1.59
N MET A 208 -32.20 -21.19 2.24
CA MET A 208 -32.02 -21.44 3.68
C MET A 208 -33.03 -20.65 4.54
N ARG A 209 -33.47 -19.48 4.08
CA ARG A 209 -34.50 -18.65 4.74
C ARG A 209 -35.94 -19.05 4.40
N ALA A 210 -36.15 -19.92 3.42
CA ALA A 210 -37.48 -20.31 2.96
C ALA A 210 -38.41 -20.76 4.10
N VAL A 211 -39.69 -20.38 4.02
CA VAL A 211 -40.74 -20.70 5.00
C VAL A 211 -41.67 -21.81 4.53
N SER A 212 -41.56 -22.23 3.27
CA SER A 212 -42.35 -23.32 2.68
C SER A 212 -41.48 -24.31 1.89
N GLN A 213 -42.01 -25.53 1.66
CA GLN A 213 -41.31 -26.52 0.83
C GLN A 213 -41.26 -26.10 -0.64
N ASP A 214 -42.33 -25.51 -1.18
CA ASP A 214 -42.41 -25.11 -2.59
C ASP A 214 -41.38 -24.00 -2.93
N GLU A 215 -41.19 -23.05 -2.01
CA GLU A 215 -40.15 -22.02 -2.09
C GLU A 215 -38.74 -22.63 -2.08
N ALA A 216 -38.45 -23.53 -1.15
CA ALA A 216 -37.16 -24.24 -1.10
C ALA A 216 -36.93 -25.09 -2.38
N ILE A 217 -37.97 -25.76 -2.87
CA ILE A 217 -37.94 -26.55 -4.11
C ILE A 217 -37.64 -25.66 -5.32
N SER A 218 -38.23 -24.46 -5.42
CA SER A 218 -37.97 -23.55 -6.55
C SER A 218 -36.49 -23.16 -6.68
N HIS A 219 -35.78 -23.04 -5.56
CA HIS A 219 -34.33 -22.80 -5.55
C HIS A 219 -33.50 -24.07 -5.80
N ILE A 220 -33.98 -25.26 -5.40
CA ILE A 220 -33.38 -26.54 -5.80
C ILE A 220 -33.50 -26.73 -7.32
N GLU A 221 -34.65 -26.41 -7.91
CA GLU A 221 -34.89 -26.51 -9.35
C GLU A 221 -34.02 -25.53 -10.14
N TYR A 222 -33.75 -24.33 -9.61
CA TYR A 222 -32.70 -23.44 -10.12
C TYR A 222 -31.35 -24.16 -10.19
N PHE A 223 -30.84 -24.74 -9.09
CA PHE A 223 -29.56 -25.47 -9.11
C PHE A 223 -29.57 -26.71 -10.04
N CYS A 224 -30.74 -27.33 -10.25
CA CYS A 224 -30.91 -28.44 -11.20
C CYS A 224 -30.84 -27.96 -12.66
N SER A 225 -31.30 -26.75 -12.97
CA SER A 225 -31.15 -26.16 -14.30
C SER A 225 -29.69 -25.87 -14.67
N LEU A 226 -28.84 -25.58 -13.67
CA LEU A 226 -27.40 -25.29 -13.86
C LEU A 226 -26.54 -26.55 -14.04
N SER A 227 -26.97 -27.72 -13.56
CA SER A 227 -26.15 -28.93 -13.53
C SER A 227 -26.97 -30.19 -13.81
N PRO A 228 -26.72 -30.87 -14.94
CA PRO A 228 -27.32 -32.17 -15.22
C PRO A 228 -27.02 -33.23 -14.14
N THR A 229 -25.90 -33.11 -13.43
CA THR A 229 -25.55 -33.99 -12.31
C THR A 229 -26.45 -33.73 -11.11
N THR A 230 -26.67 -32.46 -10.75
CA THR A 230 -27.60 -32.04 -9.69
C THR A 230 -29.03 -32.48 -10.00
N ASN A 231 -29.51 -32.24 -11.23
CA ASN A 231 -30.85 -32.68 -11.65
C ASN A 231 -31.04 -34.21 -11.52
N ARG A 232 -30.06 -35.01 -11.99
CA ARG A 232 -30.09 -36.47 -11.84
C ARG A 232 -30.08 -36.95 -10.38
N MET A 233 -29.56 -36.15 -9.45
CA MET A 233 -29.63 -36.45 -8.01
C MET A 233 -30.98 -36.03 -7.43
N TRP A 234 -31.51 -34.85 -7.79
CA TRP A 234 -32.83 -34.36 -7.36
C TRP A 234 -33.96 -35.31 -7.76
N GLU A 235 -34.00 -35.79 -9.01
CA GLU A 235 -34.99 -36.77 -9.48
C GLU A 235 -35.05 -38.04 -8.60
N ARG A 236 -33.93 -38.46 -8.00
CA ARG A 236 -33.85 -39.64 -7.12
C ARG A 236 -34.36 -39.41 -5.70
N CYS A 237 -34.58 -38.15 -5.30
CA CYS A 237 -34.89 -37.80 -3.91
C CYS A 237 -36.08 -36.84 -3.72
N LYS A 238 -36.55 -36.15 -4.78
CA LYS A 238 -37.65 -35.17 -4.72
C LYS A 238 -38.98 -35.72 -4.23
N LEU A 239 -39.28 -37.00 -4.51
CA LEU A 239 -40.51 -37.66 -4.07
C LEU A 239 -40.47 -38.14 -2.60
N LYS A 240 -39.36 -37.94 -1.88
CA LYS A 240 -39.25 -38.34 -0.48
C LYS A 240 -39.71 -37.19 0.43
N GLN A 241 -40.80 -37.42 1.17
CA GLN A 241 -41.25 -36.51 2.22
C GLN A 241 -40.14 -36.30 3.27
N ARG A 242 -39.97 -35.05 3.70
CA ARG A 242 -38.94 -34.58 4.64
C ARG A 242 -39.48 -33.41 5.47
N PRO A 243 -38.92 -33.13 6.65
CA PRO A 243 -38.96 -31.81 7.26
C PRO A 243 -38.46 -30.71 6.29
N LEU A 244 -38.87 -29.46 6.51
CA LEU A 244 -38.41 -28.33 5.68
C LEU A 244 -36.89 -28.14 5.76
N ASP A 245 -36.29 -28.22 6.95
CA ASP A 245 -34.86 -27.99 7.11
C ASP A 245 -34.01 -29.12 6.52
N ASP A 246 -34.52 -30.36 6.51
CA ASP A 246 -33.93 -31.48 5.74
C ASP A 246 -33.99 -31.26 4.23
N MET A 247 -35.02 -30.56 3.73
CA MET A 247 -35.11 -30.16 2.32
C MET A 247 -34.11 -29.04 2.00
N LYS A 248 -33.94 -28.06 2.89
CA LYS A 248 -32.92 -27.00 2.76
C LYS A 248 -31.49 -27.56 2.76
N ASN A 249 -31.19 -28.46 3.70
CA ASN A 249 -29.89 -29.12 3.81
C ASN A 249 -29.59 -30.00 2.58
N LEU A 250 -30.60 -30.69 2.05
CA LEU A 250 -30.49 -31.40 0.77
C LEU A 250 -30.24 -30.42 -0.38
N GLY A 251 -30.97 -29.31 -0.44
CA GLY A 251 -30.80 -28.28 -1.47
C GLY A 251 -29.42 -27.63 -1.44
N TYR A 252 -28.84 -27.44 -0.26
CA TYR A 252 -27.46 -26.99 -0.09
C TYR A 252 -26.47 -28.01 -0.67
N GLN A 253 -26.60 -29.30 -0.33
CA GLN A 253 -25.75 -30.36 -0.92
C GLN A 253 -25.92 -30.49 -2.43
N LEU A 254 -27.12 -30.22 -2.96
CA LEU A 254 -27.39 -30.17 -4.40
C LEU A 254 -26.75 -28.94 -5.07
N SER A 255 -26.70 -27.78 -4.41
CA SER A 255 -26.01 -26.61 -4.97
C SER A 255 -24.50 -26.84 -5.08
N GLU A 256 -23.86 -27.58 -4.16
CA GLU A 256 -22.44 -27.91 -4.24
C GLU A 256 -22.07 -28.66 -5.55
N LEU A 257 -22.97 -29.53 -6.04
CA LEU A 257 -22.85 -30.24 -7.33
C LEU A 257 -23.12 -29.36 -8.56
N SER A 258 -23.57 -28.11 -8.36
CA SER A 258 -23.77 -27.08 -9.39
C SER A 258 -22.68 -26.01 -9.41
N THR A 259 -21.71 -26.05 -8.49
CA THR A 259 -20.57 -25.10 -8.49
C THR A 259 -19.73 -25.03 -9.78
N PRO A 260 -19.61 -26.07 -10.64
CA PRO A 260 -18.90 -25.93 -11.91
C PRO A 260 -19.47 -24.85 -12.84
N TRP A 261 -20.79 -24.63 -12.83
CA TRP A 261 -21.45 -23.63 -13.67
C TRP A 261 -20.95 -22.20 -13.42
N LEU A 262 -20.48 -21.89 -12.21
CA LEU A 262 -19.91 -20.59 -11.89
C LEU A 262 -18.70 -20.27 -12.78
N PHE A 263 -17.88 -21.28 -13.07
CA PHE A 263 -16.54 -21.12 -13.63
C PHE A 263 -16.38 -21.69 -15.04
N ILE A 264 -17.30 -22.56 -15.50
CA ILE A 264 -17.37 -23.01 -16.90
C ILE A 264 -18.00 -21.89 -17.75
N LEU A 265 -17.21 -21.34 -18.66
CA LEU A 265 -17.61 -20.29 -19.57
C LEU A 265 -17.94 -20.91 -20.93
N GLU A 266 -19.21 -20.88 -21.31
CA GLU A 266 -19.66 -21.47 -22.57
C GLU A 266 -19.21 -20.61 -23.76
N LYS A 267 -18.70 -21.25 -24.81
CA LYS A 267 -18.15 -20.55 -25.97
C LYS A 267 -19.19 -19.62 -26.63
N ASP A 268 -20.43 -20.07 -26.76
CA ASP A 268 -21.46 -19.32 -27.49
C ASP A 268 -22.15 -18.25 -26.59
N GLU A 269 -22.00 -18.36 -25.27
CA GLU A 269 -22.28 -17.28 -24.32
C GLU A 269 -21.21 -16.19 -24.39
N LEU A 270 -19.93 -16.56 -24.34
CA LEU A 270 -18.80 -15.64 -24.49
C LEU A 270 -18.89 -14.84 -25.80
N ILE A 271 -19.22 -15.49 -26.92
CA ILE A 271 -19.43 -14.82 -28.22
C ILE A 271 -20.62 -13.85 -28.18
N ARG A 272 -21.68 -14.19 -27.44
CA ARG A 272 -22.91 -13.39 -27.32
C ARG A 272 -22.72 -12.15 -26.43
N GLU A 273 -21.87 -12.23 -25.42
CA GLU A 273 -21.64 -11.12 -24.46
C GLU A 273 -20.39 -10.27 -24.79
N PHE A 274 -19.34 -10.86 -25.35
CA PHE A 274 -18.03 -10.22 -25.57
C PHE A 274 -17.51 -10.32 -27.02
N GLY A 275 -18.38 -10.67 -27.98
CA GLY A 275 -18.01 -10.75 -29.39
C GLY A 275 -17.17 -11.99 -29.75
N SER A 276 -16.95 -12.18 -31.06
CA SER A 276 -16.21 -13.33 -31.61
C SER A 276 -14.72 -13.37 -31.21
N GLU A 277 -14.17 -12.18 -30.96
CA GLU A 277 -12.79 -11.84 -30.68
C GLU A 277 -12.34 -12.23 -29.26
N CYS A 278 -13.28 -12.42 -28.32
CA CYS A 278 -12.95 -12.92 -26.99
C CYS A 278 -12.40 -14.35 -27.02
N VAL A 279 -12.84 -15.20 -27.97
CA VAL A 279 -12.44 -16.62 -28.04
C VAL A 279 -10.95 -16.81 -28.37
N PRO A 280 -10.36 -16.16 -29.40
CA PRO A 280 -8.91 -16.24 -29.62
C PRO A 280 -8.10 -15.55 -28.51
N LEU A 281 -8.64 -14.49 -27.89
CA LEU A 281 -8.02 -13.82 -26.74
C LEU A 281 -7.91 -14.77 -25.54
N ILE A 282 -9.02 -15.38 -25.11
CA ILE A 282 -9.05 -16.35 -24.01
C ILE A 282 -8.08 -17.52 -24.30
N LYS A 283 -8.08 -18.05 -25.53
CA LYS A 283 -7.17 -19.13 -25.94
C LYS A 283 -5.68 -18.78 -25.82
N SER A 284 -5.26 -17.52 -26.00
CA SER A 284 -3.85 -17.14 -25.82
C SER A 284 -3.41 -17.14 -24.35
N LEU A 285 -4.40 -17.00 -23.46
CA LEU A 285 -4.32 -17.01 -21.99
C LEU A 285 -4.80 -18.35 -21.37
N SER A 286 -4.90 -19.42 -22.17
CA SER A 286 -5.29 -20.77 -21.70
C SER A 286 -4.12 -21.73 -21.52
N LEU A 287 -4.26 -22.65 -20.56
CA LEU A 287 -3.53 -23.91 -20.45
C LEU A 287 -4.45 -25.10 -20.75
N CYS A 288 -3.92 -26.15 -21.37
CA CYS A 288 -4.59 -27.45 -21.47
C CYS A 288 -4.19 -28.38 -20.30
N PRO A 289 -5.07 -29.29 -19.81
CA PRO A 289 -4.68 -30.31 -18.84
C PRO A 289 -3.57 -31.19 -19.42
N GLY A 290 -2.43 -31.28 -18.70
CA GLY A 290 -1.22 -31.97 -19.12
C GLY A 290 -0.16 -31.07 -19.75
N GLU A 291 -0.45 -29.79 -20.05
CA GLU A 291 0.54 -28.83 -20.58
C GLU A 291 1.65 -28.50 -19.56
N LEU A 292 1.43 -28.80 -18.27
CA LEU A 292 2.43 -28.65 -17.22
C LEU A 292 3.11 -29.98 -16.80
N ALA A 293 2.83 -31.10 -17.47
CA ALA A 293 3.38 -32.41 -17.12
C ALA A 293 4.93 -32.42 -17.10
N GLY A 294 5.51 -33.10 -16.11
CA GLY A 294 6.97 -33.27 -15.97
C GLY A 294 7.74 -32.02 -15.49
N LYS A 295 7.09 -30.89 -15.26
CA LYS A 295 7.70 -29.69 -14.67
C LYS A 295 7.77 -29.81 -13.14
N ASN A 296 8.73 -29.14 -12.50
CA ASN A 296 8.84 -29.12 -11.04
C ASN A 296 7.71 -28.26 -10.42
N PHE A 297 6.82 -28.91 -9.68
CA PHE A 297 5.70 -28.26 -8.99
C PHE A 297 6.15 -27.23 -7.94
N GLU A 298 7.29 -27.42 -7.25
CA GLU A 298 7.81 -26.42 -6.30
C GLU A 298 8.10 -25.06 -6.95
N HIS A 299 8.40 -25.04 -8.25
CA HIS A 299 8.60 -23.78 -8.96
C HIS A 299 7.27 -23.04 -9.19
N PHE A 300 6.12 -23.74 -9.25
CA PHE A 300 4.82 -23.11 -9.47
C PHE A 300 4.31 -22.34 -8.25
N VAL A 301 4.76 -22.69 -7.04
CA VAL A 301 4.44 -21.91 -5.82
C VAL A 301 5.13 -20.53 -5.85
N MET A 302 6.21 -20.38 -6.64
CA MET A 302 7.01 -19.15 -6.76
C MET A 302 6.84 -18.41 -8.09
N ASP A 303 6.37 -19.09 -9.13
CA ASP A 303 6.26 -18.57 -10.50
C ASP A 303 5.18 -19.37 -11.24
N ASN A 304 3.92 -19.17 -10.83
CA ASN A 304 2.81 -20.02 -11.27
C ASN A 304 2.40 -19.73 -12.73
N PRO A 305 2.35 -20.73 -13.62
CA PRO A 305 1.85 -20.56 -14.99
C PRO A 305 0.40 -20.09 -15.09
N VAL A 306 -0.41 -20.19 -14.03
CA VAL A 306 -1.79 -19.65 -14.04
C VAL A 306 -1.83 -18.12 -13.89
N TRP A 307 -0.72 -17.47 -13.51
CA TRP A 307 -0.67 -16.00 -13.35
C TRP A 307 -0.62 -15.26 -14.69
N ASP A 308 -0.12 -15.90 -15.76
CA ASP A 308 -0.17 -15.39 -17.15
C ASP A 308 -1.14 -16.19 -18.04
N LYS A 309 -1.49 -17.43 -17.68
CA LYS A 309 -2.52 -18.24 -18.35
C LYS A 309 -3.58 -18.78 -17.37
N PRO A 310 -4.50 -17.93 -16.88
CA PRO A 310 -5.48 -18.28 -15.83
C PRO A 310 -6.63 -19.19 -16.30
N PHE A 311 -6.87 -19.28 -17.61
CA PHE A 311 -7.96 -20.11 -18.16
C PHE A 311 -7.51 -21.56 -18.39
N ILE A 312 -8.42 -22.50 -18.21
CA ILE A 312 -8.26 -23.89 -18.68
C ILE A 312 -9.04 -24.03 -19.99
N ALA A 313 -8.36 -24.45 -21.06
CA ALA A 313 -9.03 -24.85 -22.30
C ALA A 313 -9.57 -26.29 -22.17
N ARG A 314 -10.86 -26.48 -22.44
CA ARG A 314 -11.55 -27.76 -22.28
C ARG A 314 -11.68 -28.52 -23.61
N PRO A 315 -11.75 -29.87 -23.61
CA PRO A 315 -11.94 -30.67 -24.83
C PRO A 315 -13.28 -30.43 -25.55
N ASP A 316 -14.30 -29.97 -24.82
CA ASP A 316 -15.62 -29.58 -25.35
C ASP A 316 -15.60 -28.22 -26.09
N GLY A 317 -14.48 -27.48 -26.02
CA GLY A 317 -14.32 -26.16 -26.64
C GLY A 317 -14.82 -25.00 -25.77
N HIS A 318 -15.25 -25.26 -24.54
CA HIS A 318 -15.50 -24.25 -23.51
C HIS A 318 -14.23 -23.92 -22.73
N PHE A 319 -14.33 -23.04 -21.74
CA PHE A 319 -13.22 -22.66 -20.86
C PHE A 319 -13.62 -22.81 -19.39
N PHE A 320 -12.64 -22.97 -18.51
CA PHE A 320 -12.84 -22.91 -17.06
C PHE A 320 -11.97 -21.77 -16.47
N LEU A 321 -12.53 -20.96 -15.59
CA LEU A 321 -11.83 -19.85 -14.92
C LEU A 321 -12.07 -19.89 -13.41
N ALA A 322 -11.24 -20.65 -12.67
CA ALA A 322 -11.36 -20.71 -11.20
C ALA A 322 -10.93 -19.39 -10.53
N ILE A 323 -9.87 -18.77 -11.05
CA ILE A 323 -9.22 -17.59 -10.47
C ILE A 323 -9.76 -16.33 -11.17
N GLN A 324 -11.05 -16.03 -10.98
CA GLN A 324 -11.71 -14.94 -11.72
C GLN A 324 -11.10 -13.56 -11.50
N TYR A 325 -10.41 -13.34 -10.37
CA TYR A 325 -9.76 -12.06 -10.02
C TYR A 325 -8.47 -11.78 -10.82
N PHE A 326 -8.04 -12.68 -11.71
CA PHE A 326 -6.74 -12.59 -12.40
C PHE A 326 -6.38 -11.25 -13.07
N PRO A 327 -7.29 -10.48 -13.73
CA PRO A 327 -6.86 -9.23 -14.38
C PRO A 327 -6.53 -8.16 -13.33
N PHE A 328 -7.08 -8.29 -12.11
CA PHE A 328 -6.77 -7.44 -10.98
C PHE A 328 -5.56 -7.96 -10.19
N SER A 329 -5.40 -9.29 -10.06
CA SER A 329 -4.30 -9.88 -9.30
C SER A 329 -2.93 -9.78 -9.99
N TYR A 330 -2.88 -9.94 -11.32
CA TYR A 330 -1.64 -9.97 -12.11
C TYR A 330 -1.72 -9.15 -13.41
N PRO A 331 -2.27 -7.91 -13.40
CA PRO A 331 -2.56 -7.12 -14.62
C PRO A 331 -1.37 -7.04 -15.58
N PHE A 332 -0.19 -6.74 -15.05
CA PHE A 332 1.01 -6.55 -15.87
C PHE A 332 1.56 -7.86 -16.44
N ARG A 333 1.36 -9.04 -15.81
CA ARG A 333 1.69 -10.32 -16.47
C ARG A 333 0.76 -10.59 -17.65
N ILE A 334 -0.52 -10.31 -17.49
CA ILE A 334 -1.51 -10.47 -18.57
C ILE A 334 -1.18 -9.51 -19.73
N ILE A 335 -0.90 -8.24 -19.45
CA ILE A 335 -0.49 -7.26 -20.48
C ILE A 335 0.81 -7.69 -21.16
N GLU A 336 1.84 -8.09 -20.41
CA GLU A 336 3.10 -8.63 -20.96
C GLU A 336 2.87 -9.86 -21.84
N ARG A 337 1.92 -10.73 -21.47
CA ARG A 337 1.54 -11.91 -22.24
C ARG A 337 0.79 -11.57 -23.54
N LEU A 338 0.02 -10.48 -23.58
CA LEU A 338 -0.67 -10.00 -24.78
C LEU A 338 0.28 -9.30 -25.77
N ILE A 339 1.35 -8.65 -25.29
CA ILE A 339 2.39 -8.04 -26.13
C ILE A 339 3.57 -8.98 -26.45
N ASP A 340 3.58 -10.20 -25.89
CA ASP A 340 4.65 -11.18 -26.09
C ASP A 340 4.92 -11.46 -27.58
N GLY A 341 6.20 -11.65 -27.91
CA GLY A 341 6.71 -11.79 -29.29
C GLY A 341 6.70 -10.50 -30.14
N LYS A 342 6.18 -9.37 -29.66
CA LYS A 342 6.07 -8.11 -30.43
C LYS A 342 7.11 -7.09 -29.94
N THR A 343 8.36 -7.21 -30.43
CA THR A 343 9.53 -6.43 -29.97
C THR A 343 9.27 -4.93 -29.85
N ASP A 344 8.61 -4.36 -30.85
CA ASP A 344 8.43 -2.91 -31.00
C ASP A 344 7.48 -2.36 -29.92
N LEU A 345 6.59 -3.21 -29.40
CA LEU A 345 5.67 -2.87 -28.32
C LEU A 345 6.29 -3.00 -26.93
N LEU A 346 7.40 -3.73 -26.77
CA LEU A 346 8.11 -3.81 -25.48
C LEU A 346 8.71 -2.45 -25.09
N GLY A 347 9.21 -1.69 -26.07
CA GLY A 347 9.62 -0.29 -25.88
C GLY A 347 8.43 0.59 -25.52
N ALA A 348 7.39 0.62 -26.38
CA ALA A 348 6.19 1.43 -26.16
C ALA A 348 5.50 1.14 -24.81
N TYR A 349 5.50 -0.11 -24.34
CA TYR A 349 4.99 -0.50 -23.02
C TYR A 349 5.86 0.02 -21.87
N SER A 350 7.19 -0.05 -22.00
CA SER A 350 8.12 0.50 -21.01
C SER A 350 7.96 2.01 -20.88
N ASP A 351 7.81 2.71 -22.00
CA ASP A 351 7.57 4.15 -22.04
C ASP A 351 6.20 4.48 -21.43
N ALA A 352 5.13 3.77 -21.84
CA ALA A 352 3.78 3.95 -21.32
C ALA A 352 3.68 3.75 -19.79
N ARG A 353 4.32 2.71 -19.23
CA ARG A 353 4.40 2.50 -17.76
C ARG A 353 5.10 3.66 -17.05
N SER A 354 6.06 4.31 -17.70
CA SER A 354 6.89 5.36 -17.11
C SER A 354 6.17 6.72 -17.15
N GLU A 355 5.63 7.09 -18.31
CA GLU A 355 4.81 8.29 -18.48
C GLU A 355 3.55 8.26 -17.61
N PHE A 356 2.86 7.10 -17.54
CA PHE A 356 1.71 6.91 -16.66
C PHE A 356 2.07 7.19 -15.20
N LEU A 357 3.20 6.65 -14.73
CA LEU A 357 3.59 6.77 -13.34
C LEU A 357 3.91 8.22 -12.97
N GLU A 358 4.61 8.95 -13.83
CA GLU A 358 4.86 10.40 -13.65
C GLU A 358 3.55 11.22 -13.67
N ASP A 359 2.66 10.95 -14.63
CA ASP A 359 1.34 11.59 -14.74
C ASP A 359 0.48 11.35 -13.49
N ALA A 360 0.43 10.11 -13.01
CA ALA A 360 -0.37 9.71 -11.85
C ALA A 360 0.14 10.38 -10.57
N ILE A 361 1.45 10.36 -10.31
CA ILE A 361 2.08 11.07 -9.17
C ILE A 361 1.75 12.56 -9.23
N ALA A 362 2.01 13.22 -10.36
CA ALA A 362 1.77 14.65 -10.51
C ALA A 362 0.28 15.02 -10.35
N THR A 363 -0.63 14.18 -10.84
CA THR A 363 -2.08 14.39 -10.74
C THR A 363 -2.58 14.22 -9.31
N THR A 364 -2.18 13.15 -8.61
CA THR A 364 -2.56 12.93 -7.20
C THR A 364 -2.02 14.02 -6.30
N LEU A 365 -0.75 14.43 -6.45
CA LEU A 365 -0.17 15.50 -5.62
C LEU A 365 -0.85 16.85 -5.87
N LYS A 366 -1.25 17.15 -7.12
CA LYS A 366 -2.03 18.35 -7.46
C LYS A 366 -3.44 18.33 -6.84
N GLN A 367 -4.02 17.15 -6.68
CA GLN A 367 -5.33 16.97 -6.04
C GLN A 367 -5.22 17.08 -4.51
N THR A 368 -4.24 16.41 -3.88
CA THR A 368 -4.11 16.39 -2.41
C THR A 368 -3.52 17.67 -1.83
N MET A 369 -2.65 18.36 -2.57
CA MET A 369 -2.00 19.60 -2.15
C MET A 369 -2.34 20.77 -3.10
N PRO A 370 -3.58 21.28 -3.08
CA PRO A 370 -4.01 22.37 -3.96
C PRO A 370 -3.30 23.72 -3.71
N SER A 371 -2.60 23.90 -2.59
CA SER A 371 -1.70 25.05 -2.33
C SER A 371 -0.28 24.85 -2.90
N ALA A 372 0.03 23.69 -3.48
CA ALA A 372 1.36 23.38 -4.02
C ALA A 372 1.51 23.78 -5.49
N GLU A 373 2.67 24.34 -5.86
CA GLU A 373 3.08 24.36 -7.26
C GLU A 373 3.71 22.99 -7.60
N ILE A 374 3.08 22.25 -8.52
CA ILE A 374 3.58 20.96 -9.03
C ILE A 374 4.39 21.18 -10.31
N TYR A 375 5.59 20.62 -10.35
CA TYR A 375 6.50 20.65 -11.49
C TYR A 375 6.87 19.23 -11.92
N ARG A 376 7.17 19.04 -13.22
CA ARG A 376 7.42 17.73 -13.83
C ARG A 376 8.70 17.71 -14.66
N SER A 377 9.33 16.54 -14.71
CA SER A 377 10.56 16.26 -15.47
C SER A 377 11.58 17.39 -15.26
N VAL A 378 11.89 17.66 -13.99
CA VAL A 378 12.63 18.85 -13.56
C VAL A 378 14.11 18.64 -13.79
N LEU A 379 14.68 19.46 -14.67
CA LEU A 379 16.09 19.47 -15.01
C LEU A 379 16.87 20.47 -14.15
N TRP A 380 18.09 20.08 -13.83
CA TRP A 380 19.10 20.96 -13.24
C TRP A 380 20.50 20.52 -13.70
N ASP A 381 21.44 21.46 -13.76
CA ASP A 381 22.84 21.19 -14.08
C ASP A 381 23.66 21.24 -12.79
N ASP A 382 24.38 20.17 -12.50
CA ASP A 382 25.42 20.11 -11.47
C ASP A 382 26.62 20.96 -11.94
N PRO A 383 27.00 22.03 -11.21
CA PRO A 383 28.05 22.95 -11.63
C PRO A 383 29.47 22.42 -11.32
N ASP A 384 29.60 21.42 -10.45
CA ASP A 384 30.88 20.84 -10.05
C ASP A 384 31.27 19.69 -10.98
N THR A 385 30.30 18.89 -11.45
CA THR A 385 30.54 17.81 -12.43
C THR A 385 30.19 18.17 -13.87
N GLY A 386 29.38 19.20 -14.10
CA GLY A 386 28.83 19.55 -15.41
C GLY A 386 27.75 18.58 -15.92
N ILE A 387 27.28 17.65 -15.08
CA ILE A 387 26.28 16.65 -15.47
C ILE A 387 24.87 17.24 -15.31
N ARG A 388 24.04 17.07 -16.35
CA ARG A 388 22.61 17.33 -16.26
C ARG A 388 21.90 16.19 -15.55
N TYR A 389 21.13 16.52 -14.51
CA TYR A 389 20.25 15.59 -13.83
C TYR A 389 18.78 15.94 -14.08
N GLU A 390 17.92 14.96 -13.85
CA GLU A 390 16.47 15.03 -14.00
C GLU A 390 15.82 14.39 -12.77
N ASN A 391 14.69 14.94 -12.33
CA ASN A 391 13.84 14.39 -11.28
C ASN A 391 12.37 14.48 -11.70
N ASP A 392 11.63 13.39 -11.51
CA ASP A 392 10.38 13.15 -12.23
C ASP A 392 9.25 14.10 -11.81
N VAL A 393 8.99 14.28 -10.50
CA VAL A 393 7.97 15.23 -10.00
C VAL A 393 8.48 16.01 -8.77
N VAL A 394 8.30 17.33 -8.76
CA VAL A 394 8.69 18.22 -7.65
C VAL A 394 7.49 19.00 -7.11
N ALA A 395 7.04 18.58 -5.93
CA ALA A 395 6.17 19.29 -4.98
C ALA A 395 6.81 20.57 -4.39
N VAL A 396 6.18 21.75 -4.48
CA VAL A 396 6.60 22.94 -3.70
C VAL A 396 5.40 23.52 -2.93
N VAL A 397 5.40 23.42 -1.60
CA VAL A 397 4.32 23.91 -0.74
C VAL A 397 4.84 24.63 0.52
N GLY A 398 4.59 25.94 0.61
CA GLY A 398 5.12 26.78 1.70
C GLY A 398 6.65 26.82 1.73
N ASN A 399 7.27 26.18 2.74
CA ASN A 399 8.73 25.97 2.80
C ASN A 399 9.15 24.50 2.66
N PHE A 400 8.23 23.61 2.30
CA PHE A 400 8.53 22.21 2.00
C PHE A 400 8.67 22.00 0.50
N ILE A 401 9.70 21.24 0.12
CA ILE A 401 9.91 20.71 -1.22
C ILE A 401 9.77 19.19 -1.09
N PHE A 402 8.98 18.57 -1.97
CA PHE A 402 8.79 17.13 -2.00
C PHE A 402 9.20 16.60 -3.38
N ALA A 403 10.36 15.93 -3.46
CA ALA A 403 10.82 15.29 -4.68
C ALA A 403 10.31 13.84 -4.73
N PHE A 404 9.58 13.49 -5.79
CA PHE A 404 9.09 12.15 -6.05
C PHE A 404 9.73 11.61 -7.33
N GLU A 405 10.31 10.42 -7.22
CA GLU A 405 11.10 9.78 -8.26
C GLU A 405 10.41 8.47 -8.68
N ALA A 406 10.04 8.36 -9.94
CA ALA A 406 9.13 7.36 -10.51
C ALA A 406 9.88 6.12 -11.02
N LYS A 407 9.53 4.92 -10.52
CA LYS A 407 10.11 3.64 -11.00
C LYS A 407 9.04 2.68 -11.52
N SER A 408 8.92 2.66 -12.83
CA SER A 408 8.06 1.77 -13.63
C SER A 408 8.61 0.34 -13.78
N GLY A 409 9.89 0.13 -13.45
CA GLY A 409 10.60 -1.15 -13.63
C GLY A 409 10.07 -2.29 -12.75
N LYS A 410 10.40 -3.54 -13.12
CA LYS A 410 9.87 -4.76 -12.48
C LYS A 410 10.97 -5.63 -11.84
N ILE A 411 10.60 -6.29 -10.75
CA ILE A 411 11.41 -7.34 -10.11
C ILE A 411 11.39 -8.59 -11.00
N SER A 412 12.57 -9.05 -11.41
CA SER A 412 12.72 -10.16 -12.35
C SER A 412 12.18 -11.48 -11.78
N PRO A 413 11.70 -12.42 -12.63
CA PRO A 413 11.29 -13.75 -12.16
C PRO A 413 12.40 -14.51 -11.41
N ALA A 414 13.67 -14.29 -11.78
CA ALA A 414 14.81 -14.82 -11.04
C ALA A 414 14.88 -14.25 -9.60
N ALA A 415 14.72 -12.93 -9.44
CA ALA A 415 14.68 -12.29 -8.13
C ALA A 415 13.46 -12.72 -7.29
N ARG A 416 12.26 -12.83 -7.89
CA ARG A 416 11.05 -13.32 -7.21
C ARG A 416 11.20 -14.76 -6.69
N ARG A 417 11.87 -15.63 -7.45
CA ARG A 417 12.27 -16.99 -7.00
C ARG A 417 13.46 -17.00 -6.03
N GLY A 418 14.00 -15.85 -5.64
CA GLY A 418 15.06 -15.70 -4.65
C GLY A 418 16.49 -15.94 -5.17
N ALA A 419 16.78 -15.65 -6.43
CA ALA A 419 18.16 -15.63 -6.93
C ALA A 419 18.89 -14.36 -6.43
N GLU A 420 19.66 -14.49 -5.35
CA GLU A 420 20.33 -13.41 -4.60
C GLU A 420 20.96 -12.31 -5.47
N MET A 421 21.83 -12.66 -6.42
CA MET A 421 22.49 -11.68 -7.31
C MET A 421 21.51 -10.91 -8.22
N SER A 422 20.37 -11.52 -8.58
CA SER A 422 19.30 -10.84 -9.33
C SER A 422 18.46 -9.96 -8.41
N LEU A 423 18.20 -10.41 -7.18
CA LEU A 423 17.46 -9.67 -6.16
C LEU A 423 18.20 -8.40 -5.74
N LEU A 424 19.48 -8.50 -5.36
CA LEU A 424 20.32 -7.35 -5.00
C LEU A 424 20.43 -6.35 -6.16
N LYS A 425 20.57 -6.83 -7.40
CA LYS A 425 20.56 -5.97 -8.60
C LYS A 425 19.22 -5.24 -8.77
N ASN A 426 18.09 -5.97 -8.69
CA ASN A 426 16.76 -5.38 -8.82
C ASN A 426 16.52 -4.34 -7.72
N ILE A 427 16.79 -4.68 -6.46
CA ILE A 427 16.68 -3.79 -5.30
C ILE A 427 17.51 -2.52 -5.49
N LYS A 428 18.77 -2.65 -5.94
CA LYS A 428 19.62 -1.49 -6.19
C LYS A 428 18.98 -0.54 -7.22
N SER A 429 18.52 -1.07 -8.36
CA SER A 429 17.91 -0.27 -9.43
C SER A 429 16.54 0.33 -9.10
N LEU A 430 15.76 -0.31 -8.21
CA LEU A 430 14.38 0.09 -7.90
C LEU A 430 14.28 0.97 -6.65
N PHE A 431 15.24 0.90 -5.72
CA PHE A 431 15.14 1.57 -4.41
C PHE A 431 16.39 2.38 -4.03
N VAL A 432 17.61 1.89 -4.33
CA VAL A 432 18.86 2.57 -3.93
C VAL A 432 19.26 3.68 -4.90
N GLU A 433 19.25 3.39 -6.21
CA GLU A 433 19.59 4.38 -7.25
C GLU A 433 18.62 5.58 -7.28
N PRO A 434 17.28 5.41 -7.10
CA PRO A 434 16.33 6.52 -6.94
C PRO A 434 16.63 7.39 -5.71
N TRP A 435 16.89 6.78 -4.55
CA TRP A 435 17.29 7.51 -3.35
C TRP A 435 18.57 8.34 -3.60
N GLN A 436 19.54 7.79 -4.33
CA GLN A 436 20.74 8.55 -4.74
C GLN A 436 20.42 9.69 -5.72
N GLN A 437 19.39 9.58 -6.58
CA GLN A 437 18.93 10.70 -7.42
C GLN A 437 18.36 11.84 -6.56
N SER A 438 17.44 11.53 -5.63
CA SER A 438 16.80 12.53 -4.79
C SER A 438 17.78 13.16 -3.78
N GLN A 439 18.76 12.38 -3.29
CA GLN A 439 19.88 12.91 -2.50
C GLN A 439 20.69 13.97 -3.27
N ARG A 440 20.96 13.77 -4.57
CA ARG A 440 21.71 14.74 -5.38
C ARG A 440 20.96 16.07 -5.50
N LEU A 441 19.66 16.04 -5.79
CA LEU A 441 18.81 17.24 -5.80
C LEU A 441 18.80 17.96 -4.44
N GLN A 442 18.70 17.20 -3.34
CA GLN A 442 18.71 17.79 -2.00
C GLN A 442 20.05 18.44 -1.64
N ARG A 443 21.19 17.84 -2.01
CA ARG A 443 22.52 18.44 -1.83
C ARG A 443 22.67 19.72 -2.66
N TYR A 444 22.34 19.65 -3.95
CA TYR A 444 22.34 20.80 -4.86
C TYR A 444 21.54 22.01 -4.33
N LEU A 445 20.33 21.78 -3.81
CA LEU A 445 19.50 22.82 -3.20
C LEU A 445 20.09 23.38 -1.89
N ASN A 446 20.76 22.54 -1.08
CA ASN A 446 21.45 22.96 0.14
C ASN A 446 22.71 23.79 -0.15
N GLU A 447 23.50 23.37 -1.13
CA GLU A 447 24.82 23.92 -1.45
C GLU A 447 24.72 25.24 -2.24
N HIS A 448 23.82 25.33 -3.22
CA HIS A 448 23.72 26.49 -4.11
C HIS A 448 22.65 27.52 -3.69
N GLY A 449 21.61 27.11 -2.96
CA GLY A 449 20.56 28.00 -2.44
C GLY A 449 20.02 28.96 -3.51
N MET A 450 20.08 30.27 -3.26
CA MET A 450 19.69 31.35 -4.21
C MET A 450 20.31 31.27 -5.62
N THR A 451 21.39 30.50 -5.80
CA THR A 451 22.06 30.35 -7.11
C THR A 451 21.67 29.06 -7.86
N ALA A 452 20.94 28.15 -7.21
CA ALA A 452 20.40 26.94 -7.83
C ALA A 452 19.42 27.31 -8.96
N LYS A 453 19.44 26.53 -10.06
CA LYS A 453 18.61 26.75 -11.24
C LYS A 453 17.97 25.44 -11.64
N LEU A 454 16.64 25.46 -11.69
CA LEU A 454 15.82 24.30 -12.05
C LEU A 454 14.78 24.76 -13.07
N TRP A 455 14.50 23.93 -14.07
CA TRP A 455 13.51 24.20 -15.10
C TRP A 455 12.84 22.91 -15.57
N GLU A 456 11.61 23.01 -16.05
CA GLU A 456 10.92 21.87 -16.66
C GLU A 456 11.54 21.52 -18.02
N LYS A 457 11.78 20.24 -18.26
CA LYS A 457 12.19 19.67 -19.57
C LYS A 457 11.23 20.07 -20.69
N VAL A 458 9.94 20.09 -20.40
CA VAL A 458 8.89 20.56 -21.33
C VAL A 458 8.74 22.07 -21.21
N GLY A 459 8.97 22.79 -22.30
CA GLY A 459 8.76 24.25 -22.38
C GLY A 459 9.84 25.12 -21.71
N GLY A 460 10.78 24.54 -20.94
CA GLY A 460 11.91 25.29 -20.36
C GLY A 460 11.51 26.30 -19.28
N ARG A 461 10.32 26.14 -18.67
CA ARG A 461 9.81 27.05 -17.63
C ARG A 461 10.66 26.92 -16.36
N PRO A 462 11.19 28.02 -15.79
CA PRO A 462 11.93 27.95 -14.52
C PRO A 462 11.01 27.55 -13.37
N VAL A 463 11.49 26.66 -12.51
CA VAL A 463 10.80 26.22 -11.28
C VAL A 463 10.91 27.32 -10.23
N LYS A 464 9.79 27.82 -9.72
CA LYS A 464 9.76 28.97 -8.79
C LYS A 464 10.00 28.55 -7.34
N ILE A 465 11.25 28.28 -6.98
CA ILE A 465 11.61 28.03 -5.58
C ILE A 465 12.18 29.31 -4.94
N ASP A 466 11.50 29.85 -3.91
CA ASP A 466 12.04 30.93 -3.04
C ASP A 466 13.21 30.38 -2.21
N LEU A 467 14.42 30.43 -2.76
CA LEU A 467 15.65 29.92 -2.12
C LEU A 467 16.44 31.01 -1.37
N ASP A 468 15.88 32.20 -1.16
CA ASP A 468 16.44 33.23 -0.28
C ASP A 468 16.57 32.74 1.19
N LYS A 469 15.78 31.73 1.57
CA LYS A 469 15.44 31.40 2.97
C LYS A 469 15.27 29.88 3.12
N PRO A 470 15.65 29.26 4.26
CA PRO A 470 15.68 27.80 4.43
C PRO A 470 14.38 27.08 4.06
N LYS A 471 14.45 26.26 3.00
CA LYS A 471 13.48 25.19 2.70
C LYS A 471 13.93 23.87 3.33
N ILE A 472 12.97 22.99 3.60
CA ILE A 472 13.24 21.55 3.84
C ILE A 472 12.87 20.81 2.56
N ALA A 473 13.77 19.92 2.10
CA ALA A 473 13.48 18.96 1.06
C ALA A 473 13.21 17.57 1.68
N PHE A 474 12.15 16.92 1.22
CA PHE A 474 11.81 15.53 1.49
C PHE A 474 11.85 14.76 0.17
N SER A 475 12.27 13.50 0.22
CA SER A 475 12.52 12.66 -0.96
C SER A 475 11.73 11.37 -0.90
N TYR A 476 11.13 10.94 -2.01
CA TYR A 476 10.33 9.73 -2.12
C TYR A 476 10.66 8.97 -3.41
N SER A 477 10.57 7.65 -3.35
CA SER A 477 10.53 6.79 -4.54
C SER A 477 9.11 6.26 -4.70
N VAL A 478 8.50 6.38 -5.88
CA VAL A 478 7.16 5.84 -6.14
C VAL A 478 7.25 4.81 -7.25
N CYS A 479 6.83 3.58 -6.96
CA CYS A 479 6.94 2.43 -7.83
C CYS A 479 5.58 2.03 -8.43
N LEU A 480 5.58 1.46 -9.63
CA LEU A 480 4.37 0.84 -10.20
C LEU A 480 4.11 -0.56 -9.60
N GLU A 481 5.17 -1.31 -9.27
CA GLU A 481 5.17 -2.58 -8.53
C GLU A 481 6.37 -2.56 -7.56
N HIS A 482 6.24 -3.05 -6.32
CA HIS A 482 7.37 -3.15 -5.39
C HIS A 482 7.14 -4.20 -4.27
N LEU A 483 8.12 -4.36 -3.37
CA LEU A 483 8.10 -5.29 -2.22
C LEU A 483 7.79 -4.53 -0.91
N ALA A 484 6.53 -4.23 -0.64
CA ALA A 484 6.08 -3.40 0.50
C ALA A 484 6.71 -3.77 1.86
N ALA A 485 6.61 -5.04 2.26
CA ALA A 485 7.18 -5.58 3.50
C ALA A 485 8.73 -5.55 3.59
N LEU A 486 9.41 -5.02 2.55
CA LEU A 486 10.86 -4.83 2.49
C LEU A 486 11.26 -3.37 2.22
N SER A 487 10.49 -2.60 1.45
CA SER A 487 10.86 -1.24 1.09
C SER A 487 10.31 -0.16 2.02
N SER A 488 9.32 -0.46 2.85
CA SER A 488 8.75 0.52 3.79
C SER A 488 9.72 0.95 4.89
N SER A 489 10.71 0.12 5.23
CA SER A 489 11.68 0.33 6.31
C SER A 489 13.12 0.48 5.78
N LYS A 490 13.88 1.47 6.31
CA LYS A 490 15.31 1.69 5.96
C LYS A 490 16.19 0.52 6.41
N HIS A 491 15.79 -0.19 7.48
CA HIS A 491 16.58 -1.19 8.18
C HIS A 491 17.09 -2.32 7.28
N PHE A 492 16.22 -2.93 6.46
CA PHE A 492 16.60 -4.07 5.61
C PHE A 492 17.69 -3.73 4.58
N PHE A 493 17.77 -2.47 4.15
CA PHE A 493 18.82 -1.99 3.25
C PHE A 493 20.15 -1.76 4.00
N LEU A 494 20.08 -1.35 5.27
CA LEU A 494 21.25 -1.22 6.16
C LEU A 494 21.83 -2.60 6.50
N GLU A 495 21.00 -3.55 6.94
CA GLU A 495 21.43 -4.91 7.27
C GLU A 495 22.08 -5.61 6.07
N ALA A 496 21.47 -5.47 4.87
CA ALA A 496 22.01 -6.04 3.64
C ALA A 496 23.24 -5.28 3.07
N GLY A 497 23.73 -4.23 3.75
CA GLY A 497 24.90 -3.45 3.33
C GLY A 497 24.70 -2.68 2.01
N LEU A 498 23.45 -2.46 1.60
CA LEU A 498 23.09 -1.81 0.34
C LEU A 498 23.19 -0.28 0.42
N VAL A 499 23.07 0.28 1.63
CA VAL A 499 23.10 1.72 1.94
C VAL A 499 23.82 1.94 3.28
N SER A 500 24.30 3.14 3.54
CA SER A 500 24.91 3.51 4.81
C SER A 500 23.92 4.21 5.74
N ASN A 501 24.20 4.27 7.05
CA ASN A 501 23.32 5.02 7.95
C ASN A 501 23.33 6.54 7.63
N ASN A 502 24.43 7.04 7.08
CA ASN A 502 24.60 8.43 6.63
C ASN A 502 23.82 8.76 5.34
N ASP A 503 23.30 7.76 4.63
CA ASP A 503 22.37 8.01 3.53
C ASP A 503 21.03 8.53 4.08
N ILE A 504 20.48 9.54 3.40
CA ILE A 504 19.50 10.47 3.97
C ILE A 504 18.13 9.73 4.17
N TRP A 505 16.93 9.34 4.61
CA TRP A 505 16.06 8.33 3.96
C TRP A 505 15.48 8.83 2.62
N ALA A 506 14.75 7.97 1.92
CA ALA A 506 13.78 8.33 0.89
C ALA A 506 12.70 7.23 0.83
N PRO A 507 11.56 7.36 1.55
CA PRO A 507 10.57 6.31 1.62
C PRO A 507 10.10 5.83 0.25
N VAL A 508 9.96 4.52 0.12
CA VAL A 508 9.41 3.87 -1.08
C VAL A 508 7.92 3.66 -0.88
N LEU A 509 7.13 4.05 -1.88
CA LEU A 509 5.69 3.82 -1.97
C LEU A 509 5.38 3.11 -3.29
N SER A 510 4.28 2.37 -3.38
CA SER A 510 3.57 2.18 -4.64
C SER A 510 2.75 3.42 -5.00
N ILE A 511 2.40 3.54 -6.28
CA ILE A 511 1.34 4.45 -6.71
C ILE A 511 -0.03 4.11 -6.05
N GLY A 512 -0.25 2.85 -5.66
CA GLY A 512 -1.44 2.41 -4.92
C GLY A 512 -1.50 2.92 -3.49
N GLU A 513 -0.38 2.87 -2.77
CA GLU A 513 -0.27 3.49 -1.44
C GLU A 513 -0.32 5.01 -1.54
N LEU A 514 0.23 5.65 -2.58
CA LEU A 514 0.05 7.08 -2.80
C LEU A 514 -1.43 7.46 -3.04
N PHE A 515 -2.18 6.63 -3.78
CA PHE A 515 -3.62 6.77 -3.93
C PHE A 515 -4.38 6.51 -2.62
N MET A 516 -3.96 5.53 -1.82
CA MET A 516 -4.51 5.22 -0.49
C MET A 516 -4.29 6.36 0.51
N LEU A 517 -3.08 6.93 0.56
CA LEU A 517 -2.78 8.16 1.30
C LEU A 517 -3.70 9.30 0.84
N SER A 518 -3.96 9.43 -0.47
CA SER A 518 -4.95 10.40 -0.99
C SER A 518 -6.40 10.08 -0.60
N LYS A 519 -6.78 8.81 -0.47
CA LYS A 519 -8.13 8.32 -0.09
C LYS A 519 -8.40 8.54 1.41
N PHE A 520 -7.39 8.40 2.27
CA PHE A 520 -7.50 8.48 3.72
C PHE A 520 -7.04 9.80 4.36
N LEU A 521 -6.25 10.61 3.65
CA LEU A 521 -5.80 11.92 4.09
C LEU A 521 -6.37 13.00 3.15
N ASP A 522 -7.71 13.11 3.13
CA ASP A 522 -8.47 14.02 2.26
C ASP A 522 -8.55 15.47 2.76
N SER A 523 -7.52 15.89 3.50
CA SER A 523 -7.19 17.30 3.74
C SER A 523 -5.71 17.56 3.45
N GLU A 524 -5.41 18.67 2.79
CA GLU A 524 -4.04 19.08 2.48
C GLU A 524 -3.16 19.14 3.73
N VAL A 525 -3.71 19.63 4.85
CA VAL A 525 -3.01 19.69 6.14
C VAL A 525 -2.57 18.30 6.63
N SER A 526 -3.44 17.29 6.52
CA SER A 526 -3.11 15.94 6.99
C SER A 526 -2.16 15.21 6.03
N PHE A 527 -2.34 15.39 4.72
CA PHE A 527 -1.48 14.78 3.70
C PHE A 527 -0.04 15.33 3.77
N VAL A 528 0.11 16.66 3.84
CA VAL A 528 1.42 17.31 4.03
C VAL A 528 2.06 16.85 5.36
N HIS A 529 1.31 16.83 6.46
CA HIS A 529 1.85 16.42 7.75
C HIS A 529 2.32 14.96 7.74
N TYR A 530 1.53 14.04 7.18
CA TYR A 530 1.91 12.63 7.03
C TYR A 530 3.25 12.48 6.33
N LEU A 531 3.45 13.12 5.17
CA LEU A 531 4.72 13.06 4.46
C LEU A 531 5.89 13.58 5.33
N THR A 532 5.74 14.72 6.02
CA THR A 532 6.83 15.23 6.88
C THR A 532 7.21 14.28 8.03
N ARG A 533 6.28 13.43 8.48
CA ARG A 533 6.54 12.39 9.49
C ARG A 533 7.06 11.10 8.89
N ARG A 534 6.45 10.61 7.81
CA ARG A 534 6.76 9.33 7.16
C ARG A 534 8.21 9.25 6.69
N PHE A 535 8.76 10.39 6.26
CA PHE A 535 10.18 10.54 5.97
C PHE A 535 11.11 10.24 7.16
N ARG A 536 10.66 10.53 8.39
CA ARG A 536 11.47 10.45 9.63
C ARG A 536 11.04 9.33 10.59
N ILE A 537 9.98 8.58 10.33
CA ILE A 537 9.46 7.60 11.31
C ILE A 537 10.48 6.48 11.62
N GLY A 538 11.26 6.07 10.61
CA GLY A 538 12.41 5.16 10.76
C GLY A 538 13.68 5.81 11.33
N GLU A 539 13.64 7.08 11.77
CA GLU A 539 14.64 7.67 12.68
C GLU A 539 14.21 7.50 14.16
N GLN A 540 13.00 6.98 14.42
CA GLN A 540 12.45 6.84 15.78
C GLN A 540 12.41 5.38 16.26
N PHE A 541 12.17 4.41 15.36
CA PHE A 541 12.22 2.97 15.64
C PHE A 541 12.35 2.16 14.35
N ASP A 542 12.94 0.96 14.43
CA ASP A 542 12.95 -0.01 13.33
C ASP A 542 11.72 -0.92 13.39
N PHE A 543 11.18 -1.28 12.22
CA PHE A 543 9.90 -1.99 12.12
C PHE A 543 9.78 -2.94 10.93
N ASP A 544 8.84 -3.85 11.13
CA ASP A 544 8.35 -4.88 10.20
C ASP A 544 6.86 -4.61 9.96
N GLY A 545 6.51 -4.06 8.79
CA GLY A 545 5.15 -3.69 8.39
C GLY A 545 5.16 -2.93 7.05
N ASP A 546 3.98 -2.70 6.45
CA ASP A 546 3.83 -1.96 5.18
C ASP A 546 3.26 -0.53 5.36
N GLU A 547 2.91 0.17 4.26
CA GLU A 547 2.34 1.52 4.38
C GLU A 547 0.89 1.53 4.91
N GLN A 548 0.16 0.41 4.87
CA GLN A 548 -1.17 0.26 5.46
C GLN A 548 -1.09 0.25 6.98
N ASP A 549 -0.15 -0.50 7.54
CA ASP A 549 0.15 -0.49 8.99
C ASP A 549 0.51 0.93 9.46
N LEU A 550 1.40 1.61 8.72
CA LEU A 550 1.85 2.97 9.04
C LEU A 550 0.73 4.01 8.89
N LEU A 551 -0.06 3.95 7.81
CA LEU A 551 -1.23 4.82 7.64
C LEU A 551 -2.25 4.57 8.75
N SER A 552 -2.53 3.32 9.11
CA SER A 552 -3.43 2.96 10.21
C SER A 552 -2.93 3.51 11.56
N MET A 553 -1.63 3.42 11.86
CA MET A 553 -1.05 4.04 13.05
C MET A 553 -1.17 5.56 13.04
N TYR A 554 -0.99 6.21 11.88
CA TYR A 554 -1.23 7.65 11.74
C TYR A 554 -2.70 8.02 11.92
N LEU A 555 -3.64 7.26 11.36
CA LEU A 555 -5.08 7.47 11.53
C LEU A 555 -5.52 7.26 13.00
N THR A 556 -4.77 6.47 13.76
CA THR A 556 -5.00 6.21 15.19
C THR A 556 -4.41 7.28 16.09
N ASN A 557 -3.18 7.74 15.83
CA ASN A 557 -2.44 8.62 16.77
C ASN A 557 -1.57 9.72 16.14
N GLY A 558 -1.53 9.86 14.81
CA GLY A 558 -0.72 10.85 14.11
C GLY A 558 0.80 10.63 14.18
N PHE A 559 1.22 9.39 14.44
CA PHE A 559 2.59 9.02 14.85
C PHE A 559 3.02 9.66 16.19
N CYS A 560 2.13 9.67 17.18
CA CYS A 560 2.44 10.10 18.55
C CYS A 560 3.04 8.94 19.38
N LEU A 561 4.37 8.86 19.37
CA LEU A 561 5.17 7.97 20.21
C LEU A 561 5.55 8.68 21.53
N VAL A 562 5.68 7.95 22.63
CA VAL A 562 6.19 8.43 23.92
C VAL A 562 7.22 7.43 24.46
N GLY A 563 8.31 7.89 25.08
CA GLY A 563 9.45 7.03 25.43
C GLY A 563 10.33 6.70 24.21
N ASP A 564 11.42 5.97 24.45
CA ASP A 564 12.41 5.61 23.43
C ASP A 564 12.28 4.13 23.03
N ALA A 565 12.45 3.84 21.75
CA ALA A 565 12.44 2.45 21.27
C ALA A 565 13.72 1.70 21.70
N PRO A 566 13.63 0.44 22.14
CA PRO A 566 14.83 -0.36 22.45
C PRO A 566 15.68 -0.54 21.19
N PRO A 567 16.97 -0.17 21.19
CA PRO A 567 17.81 -0.12 19.98
C PRO A 567 18.19 -1.49 19.42
N ASP A 568 17.80 -2.57 20.08
CA ASP A 568 18.00 -3.97 19.73
C ASP A 568 16.70 -4.70 19.33
N LYS A 569 15.54 -4.04 19.43
CA LYS A 569 14.23 -4.60 19.06
C LYS A 569 13.64 -3.92 17.82
N ARG A 570 12.83 -4.68 17.07
CA ARG A 570 11.97 -4.18 15.97
C ARG A 570 10.51 -4.25 16.39
N ILE A 571 9.70 -3.32 15.92
CA ILE A 571 8.24 -3.38 16.08
C ILE A 571 7.64 -4.15 14.90
N MET A 572 7.10 -5.33 15.18
CA MET A 572 6.31 -6.07 14.19
C MET A 572 4.85 -5.62 14.27
N PHE A 573 4.37 -5.01 13.18
CA PHE A 573 2.94 -4.79 13.01
C PHE A 573 2.27 -6.13 12.69
N ARG A 574 1.16 -6.42 13.39
CA ARG A 574 0.33 -7.61 13.19
C ARG A 574 -1.12 -7.16 13.14
N ASP A 575 -1.81 -7.49 12.06
CA ASP A 575 -3.24 -7.18 11.88
C ASP A 575 -3.60 -5.70 12.17
N SER A 576 -2.64 -4.81 11.92
CA SER A 576 -2.63 -3.42 12.40
C SER A 576 -3.23 -2.43 11.40
N ASP A 577 -3.72 -2.92 10.27
CA ASP A 577 -4.23 -2.20 9.10
C ASP A 577 -5.77 -2.01 9.11
N ASP A 578 -6.47 -2.43 10.17
CA ASP A 578 -7.93 -2.37 10.28
C ASP A 578 -8.54 -0.98 10.00
N ALA A 579 -7.82 0.12 10.30
CA ALA A 579 -8.30 1.48 10.03
C ALA A 579 -8.27 1.87 8.53
N VAL A 580 -7.58 1.11 7.67
CA VAL A 580 -7.55 1.34 6.21
C VAL A 580 -8.30 0.28 5.40
N ARG A 581 -8.74 -0.81 6.04
CA ARG A 581 -9.62 -1.85 5.44
C ARG A 581 -11.09 -1.40 5.23
N VAL A 582 -11.42 -0.14 5.51
CA VAL A 582 -12.78 0.41 5.43
C VAL A 582 -13.02 1.18 4.13
N ASP A 583 -14.20 0.99 3.53
CA ASP A 583 -14.61 1.74 2.34
C ASP A 583 -14.78 3.24 2.68
N ARG A 584 -13.93 4.08 2.09
CA ARG A 584 -13.92 5.54 2.29
C ARG A 584 -14.02 6.29 0.97
N THR A 585 -15.10 7.05 0.80
CA THR A 585 -15.22 8.10 -0.21
C THR A 585 -14.52 9.36 0.30
N PRO A 586 -13.43 9.83 -0.33
CA PRO A 586 -12.75 11.03 0.12
C PRO A 586 -13.50 12.30 -0.31
N ASN A 587 -13.40 13.35 0.52
CA ASN A 587 -13.94 14.67 0.22
C ASN A 587 -13.28 15.25 -1.07
N PRO A 588 -14.05 15.78 -2.04
CA PRO A 588 -13.47 16.44 -3.22
C PRO A 588 -12.76 17.77 -2.90
N GLU A 589 -13.17 18.49 -1.85
CA GLU A 589 -12.56 19.77 -1.47
C GLU A 589 -11.34 19.55 -0.57
N ARG A 590 -10.14 19.38 -1.15
CA ARG A 590 -8.91 19.12 -0.38
C ARG A 590 -8.29 20.34 0.30
N ALA A 591 -8.68 21.55 -0.11
CA ALA A 591 -8.15 22.83 0.37
C ALA A 591 -8.68 23.24 1.76
N ARG A 592 -8.54 22.34 2.76
CA ARG A 592 -9.18 22.46 4.07
C ARG A 592 -8.25 22.15 5.23
N ALA A 593 -8.50 22.82 6.34
CA ALA A 593 -7.74 22.71 7.58
C ALA A 593 -8.20 21.56 8.51
N GLU A 594 -8.91 20.55 7.98
CA GLU A 594 -9.26 19.38 8.78
C GLU A 594 -8.01 18.61 9.19
N ILE A 595 -8.06 18.03 10.39
CA ILE A 595 -6.96 17.30 11.00
C ILE A 595 -7.41 15.85 11.17
N ILE A 596 -6.75 14.94 10.47
CA ILE A 596 -7.05 13.50 10.46
C ILE A 596 -5.99 12.79 11.30
N GLY A 597 -6.42 11.88 12.18
CA GLY A 597 -5.54 11.08 13.05
C GLY A 597 -4.99 11.78 14.31
N ILE A 598 -5.20 13.09 14.47
CA ILE A 598 -4.64 13.88 15.59
C ILE A 598 -5.75 14.60 16.36
N SER A 599 -5.89 14.28 17.64
CA SER A 599 -6.87 14.92 18.54
C SER A 599 -6.32 16.21 19.14
N LEU A 600 -6.74 17.37 18.61
CA LEU A 600 -6.37 18.68 19.15
C LEU A 600 -7.43 19.26 20.12
N PRO A 601 -7.01 19.96 21.19
CA PRO A 601 -7.92 20.79 21.98
C PRO A 601 -8.52 21.90 21.12
N GLN A 602 -9.84 22.14 21.25
CA GLN A 602 -10.66 23.06 20.44
C GLN A 602 -10.00 24.41 20.05
N MET A 603 -9.26 25.04 20.96
CA MET A 603 -8.57 26.30 20.67
C MET A 603 -7.47 26.12 19.61
N TRP A 604 -6.69 25.04 19.68
CA TRP A 604 -5.64 24.73 18.72
C TRP A 604 -6.19 24.25 17.38
N THR A 605 -7.32 23.52 17.36
CA THR A 605 -8.06 23.24 16.12
C THR A 605 -8.40 24.53 15.39
N LYS A 606 -8.97 25.51 16.10
CA LYS A 606 -9.31 26.82 15.55
C LYS A 606 -8.08 27.66 15.19
N THR A 607 -6.95 27.51 15.90
CA THR A 607 -5.67 28.11 15.49
C THR A 607 -5.15 27.52 14.18
N VAL A 608 -5.25 26.20 13.97
CA VAL A 608 -4.85 25.57 12.69
C VAL A 608 -5.75 26.05 11.55
N GLU A 609 -7.06 26.13 11.75
CA GLU A 609 -8.01 26.72 10.78
C GLU A 609 -7.63 28.16 10.39
N GLU A 610 -7.32 29.01 11.38
CA GLU A 610 -6.95 30.41 11.17
C GLU A 610 -5.59 30.57 10.47
N ILE A 611 -4.57 29.78 10.86
CA ILE A 611 -3.26 29.79 10.21
C ILE A 611 -3.35 29.29 8.75
N TYR A 612 -4.17 28.27 8.50
CA TYR A 612 -4.38 27.72 7.16
C TYR A 612 -5.14 28.71 6.25
N THR A 613 -6.21 29.33 6.74
CA THR A 613 -7.03 30.28 5.95
C THR A 613 -6.42 31.68 5.86
N SER A 614 -5.48 32.05 6.73
CA SER A 614 -4.84 33.37 6.71
C SER A 614 -4.13 33.66 5.39
N THR A 615 -4.37 34.87 4.87
CA THR A 615 -3.72 35.47 3.70
C THR A 615 -2.63 36.49 4.06
N VAL A 616 -2.42 36.78 5.35
CA VAL A 616 -1.56 37.89 5.82
C VAL A 616 -0.51 37.38 6.81
N GLY A 617 0.76 37.73 6.60
CA GLY A 617 1.90 37.46 7.49
C GLY A 617 2.34 35.99 7.54
N THR A 618 1.41 35.07 7.75
CA THR A 618 1.69 33.66 8.01
C THR A 618 1.82 32.78 6.77
N MET A 619 1.32 33.21 5.59
CA MET A 619 1.24 32.35 4.39
C MET A 619 2.53 31.56 4.09
N ARG A 620 3.69 32.22 4.13
CA ARG A 620 4.99 31.57 3.88
C ARG A 620 5.33 30.48 4.91
N HIS A 621 4.88 30.62 6.15
CA HIS A 621 5.15 29.70 7.25
C HIS A 621 3.94 28.85 7.68
N ARG A 622 2.85 28.88 6.90
CA ARG A 622 1.58 28.19 7.18
C ARG A 622 1.79 26.73 7.60
N PHE A 623 2.44 25.96 6.73
CA PHE A 623 2.68 24.53 6.97
C PHE A 623 3.76 24.26 8.02
N ASP A 624 4.79 25.12 8.16
CA ASP A 624 5.77 24.97 9.24
C ASP A 624 5.09 25.14 10.62
N ILE A 625 4.25 26.17 10.78
CA ILE A 625 3.50 26.46 12.01
C ILE A 625 2.47 25.37 12.31
N ILE A 626 1.73 24.91 11.30
CA ILE A 626 0.74 23.84 11.47
C ILE A 626 1.43 22.53 11.85
N CYS A 627 2.53 22.14 11.18
CA CYS A 627 3.28 20.95 11.57
C CYS A 627 3.88 21.07 12.98
N ALA A 628 4.33 22.27 13.38
CA ALA A 628 4.79 22.51 14.75
C ALA A 628 3.67 22.28 15.79
N ILE A 629 2.41 22.63 15.50
CA ILE A 629 1.25 22.30 16.36
C ILE A 629 0.95 20.80 16.32
N LEU A 630 0.82 20.20 15.14
CA LEU A 630 0.41 18.81 14.95
C LEU A 630 1.39 17.80 15.56
N ASN A 631 2.67 18.16 15.69
CA ASN A 631 3.68 17.35 16.34
C ASN A 631 3.68 17.40 17.87
N GLN A 632 2.84 18.21 18.52
CA GLN A 632 2.85 18.27 20.00
C GLN A 632 2.02 17.14 20.62
N PRO A 633 2.49 16.50 21.71
CA PRO A 633 1.71 15.51 22.44
C PRO A 633 0.34 16.08 22.87
N PRO A 634 -0.78 15.34 22.71
CA PRO A 634 -2.11 15.84 23.03
C PRO A 634 -2.29 16.45 24.44
N PRO A 635 -1.66 15.91 25.53
CA PRO A 635 -1.71 16.53 26.85
C PRO A 635 -1.09 17.93 26.89
N SER A 636 0.06 18.13 26.25
CA SER A 636 0.86 19.36 26.34
C SER A 636 0.13 20.57 25.76
N LEU A 637 -0.54 20.40 24.61
CA LEU A 637 -1.39 21.45 24.03
C LEU A 637 -2.58 21.80 24.91
N LEU A 638 -3.16 20.82 25.62
CA LEU A 638 -4.24 21.06 26.57
C LEU A 638 -3.74 21.85 27.80
N GLU A 639 -2.52 21.63 28.26
CA GLU A 639 -1.88 22.43 29.32
C GLU A 639 -1.59 23.86 28.89
N LEU A 640 -1.03 24.07 27.69
CA LEU A 640 -0.86 25.41 27.13
C LEU A 640 -2.22 26.13 27.02
N GLN A 641 -3.27 25.46 26.53
CA GLN A 641 -4.63 26.01 26.47
C GLN A 641 -5.16 26.41 27.87
N LYS A 642 -4.94 25.57 28.90
CA LYS A 642 -5.30 25.89 30.29
C LYS A 642 -4.53 27.13 30.79
N ARG A 643 -3.22 27.24 30.51
CA ARG A 643 -2.38 28.38 30.91
C ARG A 643 -2.80 29.68 30.22
N ILE A 644 -3.07 29.66 28.92
CA ILE A 644 -3.51 30.84 28.16
C ILE A 644 -4.88 31.33 28.66
N ARG A 645 -5.82 30.40 28.95
CA ARG A 645 -7.12 30.73 29.56
C ARG A 645 -6.97 31.33 30.97
N SER A 646 -5.98 30.88 31.76
CA SER A 646 -5.66 31.47 33.07
C SER A 646 -5.10 32.90 32.92
N TRP A 647 -4.15 33.09 31.99
CA TRP A 647 -3.54 34.39 31.69
C TRP A 647 -4.58 35.47 31.35
N ARG A 648 -5.46 35.18 30.40
CA ARG A 648 -6.54 36.10 29.96
C ARG A 648 -7.59 36.37 31.05
N ARG A 649 -7.72 35.50 32.06
CA ARG A 649 -8.56 35.72 33.27
C ARG A 649 -7.88 36.53 34.37
N GLY A 650 -6.61 36.91 34.21
CA GLY A 650 -5.85 37.67 35.19
C GLY A 650 -4.78 36.87 35.94
N GLY A 651 -4.99 35.56 36.10
CA GLY A 651 -4.09 34.64 36.81
C GLY A 651 -2.86 34.23 36.01
N GLY A 652 -1.97 33.47 36.64
CA GLY A 652 -0.72 32.99 36.04
C GLY A 652 0.36 34.06 35.89
N GLY A 653 1.62 33.64 36.09
CA GLY A 653 2.79 34.48 35.84
C GLY A 653 3.02 34.71 34.33
N LYS A 654 3.77 35.78 34.01
CA LYS A 654 4.17 36.14 32.63
C LYS A 654 5.09 35.12 31.94
N GLU A 655 5.70 34.22 32.69
CA GLU A 655 6.70 33.27 32.19
C GLU A 655 6.17 32.51 30.97
N PRO A 656 6.95 32.48 29.87
CA PRO A 656 6.58 31.72 28.69
C PRO A 656 6.52 30.23 29.05
N ARG A 657 5.55 29.53 28.47
CA ARG A 657 5.50 28.06 28.49
C ARG A 657 5.73 27.53 27.09
N VAL A 658 6.40 26.38 27.04
CA VAL A 658 6.88 25.69 25.85
C VAL A 658 6.36 24.26 25.91
N SER A 659 5.88 23.76 24.78
CA SER A 659 5.74 22.34 24.48
C SER A 659 6.77 22.01 23.40
N ASN A 660 7.42 20.87 23.50
CA ASN A 660 8.36 20.37 22.50
C ASN A 660 8.15 18.87 22.28
N TYR A 661 8.44 18.44 21.05
CA TYR A 661 8.44 17.04 20.64
C TYR A 661 9.63 16.77 19.72
N VAL A 662 10.14 15.54 19.70
CA VAL A 662 11.27 15.14 18.88
C VAL A 662 10.84 14.04 17.91
N VAL A 663 11.24 14.20 16.65
CA VAL A 663 10.96 13.30 15.52
C VAL A 663 12.29 13.07 14.83
N GLY A 664 13.05 12.10 15.33
CA GLY A 664 14.43 11.85 14.92
C GLY A 664 15.30 13.10 15.04
N SER A 665 15.97 13.47 13.95
CA SER A 665 16.83 14.64 13.77
C SER A 665 16.16 16.03 13.92
N GLN A 666 14.87 16.10 14.24
CA GLN A 666 14.08 17.33 14.33
C GLN A 666 13.31 17.47 15.64
N GLN A 667 13.40 18.63 16.26
CA GLN A 667 12.51 19.08 17.33
C GLN A 667 11.45 20.03 16.78
N TYR A 668 10.19 19.83 17.17
CA TYR A 668 9.06 20.71 16.90
C TYR A 668 8.62 21.38 18.21
N VAL A 669 8.47 22.71 18.20
CA VAL A 669 8.27 23.52 19.41
C VAL A 669 7.10 24.48 19.25
N VAL A 670 6.19 24.48 20.23
CA VAL A 670 5.12 25.46 20.39
C VAL A 670 5.33 26.23 21.70
N ALA A 671 5.60 27.53 21.60
CA ALA A 671 5.84 28.40 22.75
C ALA A 671 4.81 29.54 22.84
N THR A 672 4.67 30.10 24.05
CA THR A 672 3.69 31.15 24.37
C THR A 672 4.38 32.39 24.96
N MET A 673 4.10 33.59 24.43
CA MET A 673 4.56 34.87 25.00
C MET A 673 3.39 35.66 25.59
N PHE A 674 3.49 36.06 26.86
CA PHE A 674 2.38 36.64 27.62
C PHE A 674 2.54 38.15 27.88
N LEU A 675 1.75 38.95 27.16
CA LEU A 675 1.91 40.41 27.06
C LEU A 675 0.82 41.17 27.83
N ASN A 676 1.22 42.11 28.71
CA ASN A 676 0.30 42.92 29.53
C ASN A 676 -0.41 44.03 28.74
N LYS A 677 0.24 44.53 27.69
CA LYS A 677 -0.20 45.59 26.76
C LYS A 677 0.36 45.20 25.38
N PRO A 678 -0.25 45.65 24.26
CA PRO A 678 0.43 45.57 22.97
C PRO A 678 1.73 46.37 23.02
N ILE A 679 2.82 45.78 22.51
CA ILE A 679 4.08 46.47 22.24
C ILE A 679 3.93 47.16 20.88
N LEU A 680 4.49 48.35 20.73
CA LEU A 680 4.21 49.26 19.61
C LEU A 680 5.06 49.00 18.35
N SER A 681 5.95 48.00 18.38
CA SER A 681 6.91 47.66 17.34
C SER A 681 6.87 46.16 17.07
N GLU A 682 6.65 45.78 15.81
CA GLU A 682 6.68 44.38 15.39
C GLU A 682 8.11 43.82 15.44
N ASP A 683 9.12 44.61 15.06
CA ASP A 683 10.51 44.18 15.09
C ASP A 683 11.01 43.92 16.52
N ASP A 684 10.60 44.70 17.52
CA ASP A 684 10.96 44.45 18.92
C ASP A 684 10.37 43.12 19.41
N LEU A 685 9.08 42.89 19.14
CA LEU A 685 8.39 41.62 19.44
C LEU A 685 9.06 40.43 18.73
N ARG A 686 9.45 40.61 17.46
CA ARG A 686 10.11 39.59 16.65
C ARG A 686 11.54 39.32 17.11
N ASN A 687 12.25 40.33 17.62
CA ASN A 687 13.58 40.19 18.21
C ASN A 687 13.50 39.46 19.56
N GLU A 688 12.56 39.81 20.44
CA GLU A 688 12.30 39.09 21.70
C GLU A 688 11.95 37.61 21.43
N ALA A 689 11.04 37.36 20.48
CA ALA A 689 10.68 36.01 20.05
C ALA A 689 11.86 35.23 19.44
N ARG A 690 12.72 35.88 18.63
CA ARG A 690 13.93 35.25 18.07
C ARG A 690 14.89 34.81 19.19
N MET A 691 15.11 35.65 20.20
CA MET A 691 15.96 35.32 21.35
C MET A 691 15.39 34.14 22.16
N HIS A 692 14.05 34.06 22.31
CA HIS A 692 13.40 32.90 22.90
C HIS A 692 13.59 31.63 22.06
N ALA A 693 13.37 31.67 20.75
CA ALA A 693 13.59 30.53 19.86
C ALA A 693 15.04 30.02 19.92
N MET A 694 16.02 30.93 19.84
CA MET A 694 17.45 30.61 19.94
C MET A 694 17.79 29.88 21.25
N LYS A 695 17.28 30.38 22.39
CA LYS A 695 17.49 29.75 23.71
C LYS A 695 16.83 28.37 23.87
N ILE A 696 15.79 28.07 23.08
CA ILE A 696 15.21 26.72 23.06
C ILE A 696 16.09 25.81 22.18
N SER A 697 16.45 26.26 20.98
CA SER A 697 17.27 25.48 20.04
C SER A 697 18.69 25.20 20.52
N SER A 698 19.26 25.97 21.44
CA SER A 698 20.58 25.71 22.02
C SER A 698 20.67 24.42 22.85
N ASN A 699 19.52 23.76 23.10
CA ASN A 699 19.40 22.57 23.94
C ASN A 699 19.07 21.32 23.12
N PHE A 700 19.19 21.38 21.78
CA PHE A 700 18.94 20.28 20.86
C PHE A 700 19.98 20.29 19.73
N GLU A 701 20.58 19.14 19.43
CA GLU A 701 21.69 19.06 18.46
C GLU A 701 21.22 19.06 16.99
N GLY A 702 19.96 18.69 16.73
CA GLY A 702 19.39 18.66 15.38
C GLY A 702 18.75 19.99 14.94
N MET A 703 17.75 19.91 14.06
CA MET A 703 16.96 21.08 13.64
C MET A 703 15.80 21.36 14.60
N THR A 704 15.58 22.62 14.95
CA THR A 704 14.47 23.09 15.81
C THR A 704 13.53 23.98 15.00
N ASP A 705 12.26 23.56 14.91
CA ASP A 705 11.17 24.31 14.30
C ASP A 705 10.29 24.92 15.40
N CYS A 706 10.35 26.24 15.59
CA CYS A 706 9.74 26.92 16.73
C CYS A 706 8.66 27.91 16.29
N ALA A 707 7.41 27.58 16.61
CA ALA A 707 6.25 28.47 16.50
C ALA A 707 5.97 29.15 17.85
N ILE A 708 6.02 30.48 17.88
CA ILE A 708 5.84 31.29 19.10
C ILE A 708 4.58 32.13 18.97
N PHE A 709 3.58 31.83 19.81
CA PHE A 709 2.27 32.48 19.81
C PHE A 709 2.20 33.59 20.87
N LEU A 710 1.81 34.79 20.43
CA LEU A 710 1.61 35.96 21.28
C LEU A 710 0.22 35.94 21.93
N TYR A 711 0.14 36.34 23.20
CA TYR A 711 -1.11 36.38 23.96
C TYR A 711 -1.24 37.66 24.79
N LEU A 712 -2.09 38.58 24.31
CA LEU A 712 -2.44 39.81 25.02
C LEU A 712 -3.39 39.49 26.19
N LYS A 713 -3.08 40.04 27.38
CA LYS A 713 -3.85 39.79 28.61
C LYS A 713 -5.32 40.22 28.55
N LYS A 714 -5.65 41.17 27.67
CA LYS A 714 -7.02 41.67 27.42
C LYS A 714 -7.40 41.58 25.94
N SER A 715 -7.12 40.45 25.30
CA SER A 715 -7.56 40.21 23.92
C SER A 715 -9.06 39.86 23.83
N LYS A 716 -9.65 40.11 22.65
CA LYS A 716 -10.90 39.49 22.20
C LYS A 716 -10.67 38.26 21.31
N GLN A 717 -9.45 38.05 20.80
CA GLN A 717 -9.13 36.92 19.92
C GLN A 717 -9.17 35.60 20.68
N MET A 718 -9.71 34.56 20.05
CA MET A 718 -9.78 33.23 20.66
C MET A 718 -8.44 32.49 20.57
N THR A 719 -7.84 32.45 19.39
CA THR A 719 -6.72 31.60 18.96
C THR A 719 -5.35 32.14 19.39
N HIS A 720 -5.04 33.38 19.02
CA HIS A 720 -3.77 34.06 19.27
C HIS A 720 -3.87 35.57 19.00
N ASP A 721 -2.85 36.32 19.40
CA ASP A 721 -2.72 37.77 19.13
C ASP A 721 -1.60 38.09 18.11
N GLY A 722 -0.98 37.05 17.57
CA GLY A 722 0.14 37.08 16.63
C GLY A 722 0.98 35.80 16.73
N VAL A 723 1.74 35.46 15.69
CA VAL A 723 2.64 34.30 15.68
C VAL A 723 3.93 34.62 14.95
N PHE A 724 5.05 34.12 15.47
CA PHE A 724 6.32 34.08 14.76
C PHE A 724 6.77 32.64 14.57
N PHE A 725 7.50 32.37 13.48
CA PHE A 725 8.15 31.09 13.24
C PHE A 725 9.66 31.27 13.04
N PHE A 726 10.44 30.37 13.63
CA PHE A 726 11.90 30.33 13.51
C PHE A 726 12.38 28.89 13.31
N ARG A 727 13.32 28.69 12.37
CA ARG A 727 14.04 27.43 12.16
C ARG A 727 15.51 27.62 12.55
N ALA A 728 16.00 26.80 13.47
CA ALA A 728 17.35 26.88 14.04
C ALA A 728 18.01 25.49 14.12
N GLY A 729 19.31 25.43 14.43
CA GLY A 729 20.12 24.20 14.44
C GLY A 729 21.45 24.39 13.68
N PRO A 730 22.32 23.37 13.61
CA PRO A 730 23.68 23.47 13.05
C PRO A 730 23.78 23.94 11.58
N GLN A 731 25.00 24.23 11.15
CA GLN A 731 25.34 24.28 9.72
C GLN A 731 25.45 22.83 9.20
N GLY A 732 24.87 22.54 8.02
CA GLY A 732 24.95 21.23 7.36
C GLY A 732 23.63 20.43 7.30
N HIS A 733 22.86 20.34 8.39
CA HIS A 733 21.64 19.51 8.41
C HIS A 733 20.41 20.24 7.84
N GLY A 734 19.91 19.80 6.68
CA GLY A 734 18.53 20.06 6.24
C GLY A 734 18.14 21.53 5.99
N LYS A 735 19.03 22.35 5.41
CA LYS A 735 18.73 23.75 5.03
C LYS A 735 19.14 24.06 3.59
N ALA A 736 18.16 24.39 2.75
CA ALA A 736 18.39 25.14 1.51
C ALA A 736 18.53 26.65 1.80
N ALA A 737 19.62 27.04 2.48
CA ALA A 737 20.17 28.39 2.71
C ALA A 737 21.22 28.34 3.86
N LEU A 738 22.32 29.11 3.84
CA LEU A 738 22.66 30.27 3.02
C LEU A 738 24.20 30.36 2.89
N ALA A 739 24.71 30.74 1.71
CA ALA A 739 26.13 31.03 1.53
C ALA A 739 26.55 32.32 2.26
N THR A 740 27.79 32.36 2.76
CA THR A 740 28.35 33.58 3.38
C THR A 740 28.83 34.55 2.29
N PRO A 741 28.37 35.82 2.26
CA PRO A 741 28.91 36.80 1.32
C PRO A 741 30.34 37.18 1.73
N THR A 742 31.32 36.80 0.92
CA THR A 742 32.71 37.24 1.07
C THR A 742 32.81 38.75 0.87
N ARG A 743 32.91 39.50 1.98
CA ARG A 743 33.37 40.89 1.97
C ARG A 743 34.72 40.98 2.66
N SER A 744 35.75 41.11 1.84
CA SER A 744 37.07 41.56 2.25
C SER A 744 37.01 42.95 2.89
N PHE A 745 37.66 43.12 4.03
CA PHE A 745 38.25 44.39 4.45
C PHE A 745 39.67 44.14 5.01
N PHE A 746 40.46 45.19 5.08
CA PHE A 746 41.93 45.14 5.10
C PHE A 746 42.56 45.03 6.50
N SER A 747 43.86 44.69 6.47
CA SER A 747 44.90 44.72 7.53
C SER A 747 44.66 43.82 8.74
#